data_AF-A0A933JQZ7-F1
#
_entry.id   AF-A0A933JQZ7-F1
#
_cell.length_a   1.000
_cell.length_b   1.000
_cell.length_c   1.000
_cell.angle_alpha   90.00
_cell.angle_beta   90.00
_cell.angle_gamma   90.00
#
_symmetry.space_group_name_H-M   'P 1'
#
loop_
_entity.id
_entity.type
_entity.pdbx_description
1 polymer ?
#
loop_
_entity_poly.entity_id
_entity_poly.type
_entity_poly.pdbx_seq_one_letter_code
_entity_poly.pdbx_strand_id
1 'polypeptide(L)'
;MLSSNPQSFGFRRARAKRATRDAIVWAMGAVSAVLTLPVVFGRFYYGVDLSRYDLGALCAIRNQLGRGESLLVSRELGNGLPLLFDPSLQMLYPVRWLVLLFPADLGASLSVILHLVIAAGSTAYLGRTFGLRAASAAAAGVVFAISGTCLDLATHSVYLVGASWVPLSWALARRARRGAHTLPLGLAIAAPFLGGEAQAAGTGAAIALFELGRALFREPSRRRHALGPALAVFGGVALGVAAWLPALGELSLARRAQMELREQLSWSFSRELWLGALWPGLFVWPSDGATYLESIWVAPNTAFWNAQPFVGPLGISVAVAGALRRQVRAAAWVGMSALAFSLGREMPVLSTAMVVFPPLALFRYPEKYFLVAMLGSAIIGLGAIDEARRPAGRRRLLVAVGATLIGQLLLTAVVSYERTDLTTLSRATGAQVLPGLPARPGGAPLGELVWWSALAASVPISIAASLLVTKKRALYVALTGVLGLEQLISFPAHARMGPALASRASGLDPRTLALDAGAPVMCVGSRVLTSRVEPEVDPRWDPIAADRRNLVPFFGACDGFSSGEMYSIFQTRLNFHMLFEDDKPIGAPGAASRAMGCSYFVGTDPPHDGNVAQVPAPELEARGLGLFRVTDPLPQVFVSRNPIGHRTDGETLRSIRRSKSASAVAAIIDDPAGHTLSGRVLPSGTGVAVELEALDSSTIQLRATGAGGAIVGLRTAYLAGWEAWQGEETLPTVRVAGTHLGVWVHDVSRGPVSVSYRPPYLAWVLVSSLISVGMLAGAQWVHQRLPPARRLSQRPSTTVSNL
;
A
#
# COMPACT_ATOMS: atom_id res chain seq x y z
N MET A 1 -32.20 -19.67 47.77
CA MET A 1 -32.46 -19.77 46.32
C MET A 1 -33.04 -18.44 45.84
N LEU A 2 -32.23 -17.53 45.31
CA LEU A 2 -32.72 -16.26 44.74
C LEU A 2 -32.75 -16.39 43.22
N SER A 3 -33.95 -16.40 42.65
CA SER A 3 -34.15 -16.40 41.20
C SER A 3 -33.52 -15.14 40.61
N SER A 4 -32.58 -15.31 39.69
CA SER A 4 -31.98 -14.20 38.98
C SER A 4 -33.01 -13.66 37.97
N ASN A 5 -33.66 -12.55 38.32
CA ASN A 5 -34.74 -11.94 37.54
C ASN A 5 -34.32 -11.69 36.07
N PRO A 6 -34.95 -12.35 35.07
CA PRO A 6 -34.56 -12.26 33.66
C PRO A 6 -34.59 -10.83 33.09
N GLN A 7 -35.40 -9.94 33.66
CA GLN A 7 -35.42 -8.52 33.27
C GLN A 7 -34.06 -7.83 33.51
N SER A 8 -33.37 -8.14 34.62
CA SER A 8 -32.07 -7.55 34.96
C SER A 8 -30.95 -7.90 33.96
N PHE A 9 -31.04 -9.06 33.31
CA PHE A 9 -30.10 -9.50 32.28
C PHE A 9 -30.30 -8.75 30.96
N GLY A 10 -31.55 -8.47 30.59
CA GLY A 10 -31.90 -7.66 29.42
C GLY A 10 -31.29 -6.25 29.51
N PHE A 11 -31.48 -5.58 30.64
CA PHE A 11 -30.92 -4.24 30.88
C PHE A 11 -29.38 -4.21 30.83
N ARG A 12 -28.71 -5.17 31.46
CA ARG A 12 -27.23 -5.26 31.42
C ARG A 12 -26.70 -5.48 30.00
N ARG A 13 -27.39 -6.30 29.20
CA ARG A 13 -27.04 -6.56 27.80
C ARG A 13 -27.24 -5.33 26.93
N ALA A 14 -28.37 -4.62 27.09
CA ALA A 14 -28.65 -3.38 26.38
C ALA A 14 -27.61 -2.30 26.71
N ARG A 15 -27.27 -2.12 27.99
CA ARG A 15 -26.23 -1.18 28.43
C ARG A 15 -24.86 -1.52 27.86
N ALA A 16 -24.47 -2.80 27.82
CA ALA A 16 -23.19 -3.23 27.25
C ALA A 16 -23.12 -3.03 25.72
N LYS A 17 -24.23 -3.25 25.01
CA LYS A 17 -24.34 -2.95 23.57
C LYS A 17 -24.21 -1.44 23.32
N ARG A 18 -24.96 -0.62 24.08
CA ARG A 18 -24.88 0.84 23.99
C ARG A 18 -23.46 1.35 24.24
N ALA A 19 -22.82 0.93 25.34
CA ALA A 19 -21.44 1.31 25.64
C ALA A 19 -20.42 0.86 24.58
N THR A 20 -20.69 -0.23 23.85
CA THR A 20 -19.85 -0.66 22.72
C THR A 20 -20.05 0.26 21.52
N ARG A 21 -21.31 0.59 21.20
CA ARG A 21 -21.64 1.55 20.14
C ARG A 21 -21.02 2.91 20.43
N ASP A 22 -21.20 3.43 21.65
CA ASP A 22 -20.70 4.74 22.03
C ASP A 22 -19.16 4.78 21.92
N ALA A 23 -18.45 3.71 22.31
CA ALA A 23 -17.00 3.64 22.14
C ALA A 23 -16.55 3.72 20.67
N ILE A 24 -17.27 3.03 19.78
CA ILE A 24 -16.99 3.04 18.33
C ILE A 24 -17.25 4.45 17.76
N VAL A 25 -18.40 5.03 18.07
CA VAL A 25 -18.80 6.37 17.59
C VAL A 25 -17.83 7.43 18.08
N TRP A 26 -17.42 7.39 19.36
CA TRP A 26 -16.44 8.34 19.90
C TRP A 26 -15.08 8.21 19.23
N ALA A 27 -14.59 6.99 19.00
CA ALA A 27 -13.31 6.79 18.31
C ALA A 27 -13.35 7.32 16.86
N MET A 28 -14.42 6.98 16.13
CA MET A 28 -14.64 7.45 14.76
C MET A 28 -14.77 8.97 14.70
N GLY A 29 -15.56 9.57 15.58
CA GLY A 29 -15.78 11.02 15.62
C GLY A 29 -14.53 11.80 15.99
N ALA A 30 -13.75 11.32 16.96
CA ALA A 30 -12.49 11.97 17.35
C ALA A 30 -11.46 11.97 16.21
N VAL A 31 -11.26 10.82 15.55
CA VAL A 31 -10.34 10.72 14.42
C VAL A 31 -10.85 11.52 13.22
N SER A 32 -12.14 11.43 12.90
CA SER A 32 -12.73 12.23 11.83
C SER A 32 -12.49 13.72 12.06
N ALA A 33 -12.77 14.25 13.26
CA ALA A 33 -12.62 15.66 13.57
C ALA A 33 -11.18 16.16 13.38
N VAL A 34 -10.18 15.37 13.80
CA VAL A 34 -8.77 15.72 13.64
C VAL A 34 -8.36 15.70 12.16
N LEU A 35 -8.78 14.68 11.41
CA LEU A 35 -8.28 14.45 10.05
C LEU A 35 -9.00 15.28 8.98
N THR A 36 -10.27 15.65 9.18
CA THR A 36 -11.05 16.42 8.20
C THR A 36 -10.79 17.92 8.29
N LEU A 37 -10.38 18.42 9.47
CA LEU A 37 -10.21 19.85 9.70
C LEU A 37 -9.27 20.51 8.67
N PRO A 38 -8.08 19.95 8.34
CA PRO A 38 -7.21 20.53 7.31
C PRO A 38 -7.85 20.54 5.92
N VAL A 39 -8.61 19.50 5.56
CA VAL A 39 -9.29 19.39 4.26
C VAL A 39 -10.37 20.45 4.09
N VAL A 40 -11.10 20.76 5.16
CA VAL A 40 -12.07 21.87 5.17
C VAL A 40 -11.39 23.21 4.90
N PHE A 41 -10.14 23.38 5.33
CA PHE A 41 -9.32 24.56 5.05
C PHE A 41 -8.51 24.45 3.74
N GLY A 42 -8.89 23.55 2.83
CA GLY A 42 -8.27 23.42 1.51
C GLY A 42 -6.88 22.76 1.52
N ARG A 43 -6.55 21.99 2.57
CA ARG A 43 -5.31 21.20 2.64
C ARG A 43 -5.61 19.70 2.51
N PHE A 44 -5.03 19.07 1.49
CA PHE A 44 -5.27 17.68 1.10
C PHE A 44 -4.07 16.79 1.45
N TYR A 45 -4.30 15.50 1.65
CA TYR A 45 -3.27 14.51 1.95
C TYR A 45 -2.48 14.11 0.69
N TYR A 46 -1.17 13.95 0.86
CA TYR A 46 -0.21 13.52 -0.17
C TYR A 46 0.84 12.57 0.42
N GLY A 47 1.71 12.05 -0.43
CA GLY A 47 2.83 11.21 -0.04
C GLY A 47 3.05 10.08 -1.05
N VAL A 48 3.99 9.19 -0.78
CA VAL A 48 4.60 8.26 -1.74
C VAL A 48 3.64 7.69 -2.78
N ASP A 49 2.80 6.70 -2.46
CA ASP A 49 1.91 6.10 -3.46
C ASP A 49 0.67 6.95 -3.72
N LEU A 50 0.29 7.81 -2.76
CA LEU A 50 -0.87 8.68 -2.90
C LEU A 50 -0.65 9.72 -4.03
N SER A 51 0.49 10.39 -4.05
CA SER A 51 0.89 11.33 -5.11
C SER A 51 1.43 10.60 -6.34
N ARG A 52 2.19 9.49 -6.16
CA ARG A 52 2.82 8.80 -7.30
C ARG A 52 1.94 7.85 -8.10
N TYR A 53 0.79 7.48 -7.56
CA TYR A 53 -0.06 6.50 -8.22
C TYR A 53 -1.53 6.89 -8.12
N ASP A 54 -2.02 7.10 -6.89
CA ASP A 54 -3.47 7.19 -6.64
C ASP A 54 -4.14 8.40 -7.29
N LEU A 55 -3.52 9.58 -7.24
CA LEU A 55 -4.07 10.79 -7.85
C LEU A 55 -4.13 10.71 -9.38
N GLY A 56 -3.04 10.29 -10.02
CA GLY A 56 -2.99 10.07 -11.48
C GLY A 56 -4.01 9.03 -11.93
N ALA A 57 -4.13 7.94 -11.17
CA ALA A 57 -5.14 6.92 -11.40
C ALA A 57 -6.58 7.46 -11.30
N LEU A 58 -6.90 8.27 -10.28
CA LEU A 58 -8.21 8.89 -10.14
C LEU A 58 -8.55 9.80 -11.33
N CYS A 59 -7.58 10.56 -11.84
CA CYS A 59 -7.75 11.35 -13.07
C CYS A 59 -8.02 10.45 -14.27
N ALA A 60 -7.19 9.43 -14.50
CA ALA A 60 -7.33 8.52 -15.63
C ALA A 60 -8.69 7.80 -15.66
N ILE A 61 -9.13 7.27 -14.52
CA ILE A 61 -10.42 6.58 -14.40
C ILE A 61 -11.57 7.54 -14.74
N ARG A 62 -11.51 8.79 -14.27
CA ARG A 62 -12.55 9.79 -14.54
C ARG A 62 -12.56 10.25 -15.99
N ASN A 63 -11.38 10.45 -16.58
CA ASN A 63 -11.26 10.80 -18.00
C ASN A 63 -11.87 9.69 -18.87
N GLN A 64 -11.61 8.42 -18.54
CA GLN A 64 -12.14 7.26 -19.27
C GLN A 64 -13.66 7.12 -19.09
N LEU A 65 -14.17 7.26 -17.86
CA LEU A 65 -15.61 7.30 -17.58
C LEU A 65 -16.31 8.47 -18.31
N GLY A 66 -15.70 9.66 -18.30
CA GLY A 66 -16.23 10.85 -18.96
C GLY A 66 -16.30 10.73 -20.48
N ARG A 67 -15.45 9.88 -21.07
CA ARG A 67 -15.47 9.52 -22.50
C ARG A 67 -16.41 8.35 -22.83
N GLY A 68 -17.02 7.70 -21.84
CA GLY A 68 -17.85 6.51 -22.04
C GLY A 68 -17.05 5.29 -22.53
N GLU A 69 -15.73 5.27 -22.28
CA GLU A 69 -14.83 4.17 -22.68
C GLU A 69 -14.90 3.00 -21.69
N SER A 70 -14.47 1.83 -22.15
CA SER A 70 -14.34 0.64 -21.30
C SER A 70 -13.35 0.88 -20.15
N LEU A 71 -13.57 0.27 -18.99
CA LEU A 71 -12.63 0.27 -17.86
C LEU A 71 -11.77 -0.99 -17.80
N LEU A 72 -11.80 -1.85 -18.82
CA LEU A 72 -11.02 -3.10 -18.78
C LEU A 72 -9.51 -2.85 -18.91
N VAL A 73 -9.12 -1.89 -19.75
CA VAL A 73 -7.74 -1.52 -20.04
C VAL A 73 -7.62 0.01 -19.96
N SER A 74 -6.54 0.52 -19.39
CA SER A 74 -6.33 1.97 -19.26
C SER A 74 -5.84 2.58 -20.56
N ARG A 75 -6.37 3.75 -20.92
CA ARG A 75 -5.84 4.56 -22.03
C ARG A 75 -4.63 5.41 -21.64
N GLU A 76 -4.52 5.76 -20.36
CA GLU A 76 -3.56 6.77 -19.89
C GLU A 76 -2.46 6.18 -18.99
N LEU A 77 -2.70 5.00 -18.39
CA LEU A 77 -1.77 4.39 -17.45
C LEU A 77 -1.00 3.25 -18.10
N GLY A 78 0.33 3.38 -18.12
CA GLY A 78 1.29 2.31 -18.39
C GLY A 78 1.14 1.67 -19.76
N ASN A 79 0.83 2.48 -20.77
CA ASN A 79 0.48 2.06 -22.12
C ASN A 79 -0.70 1.09 -22.23
N GLY A 80 -1.53 0.85 -21.21
CA GLY A 80 -2.56 -0.20 -21.32
C GLY A 80 -2.62 -1.14 -20.13
N LEU A 81 -2.57 -0.60 -18.92
CA LEU A 81 -2.75 -1.37 -17.69
C LEU A 81 -4.14 -2.06 -17.65
N PRO A 82 -4.31 -3.29 -17.13
CA PRO A 82 -5.62 -3.91 -16.94
C PRO A 82 -6.43 -3.21 -15.82
N LEU A 83 -7.04 -2.07 -16.14
CA LEU A 83 -7.55 -1.07 -15.20
C LEU A 83 -8.56 -1.63 -14.17
N LEU A 84 -9.64 -2.29 -14.62
CA LEU A 84 -10.69 -2.82 -13.73
C LEU A 84 -10.16 -3.90 -12.76
N PHE A 85 -9.17 -4.67 -13.21
CA PHE A 85 -8.65 -5.81 -12.48
C PHE A 85 -7.26 -5.57 -11.89
N ASP A 86 -6.72 -4.35 -11.96
CA ASP A 86 -5.55 -3.99 -11.17
C ASP A 86 -5.97 -3.84 -9.70
N PRO A 87 -5.52 -4.73 -8.81
CA PRO A 87 -5.89 -4.66 -7.41
C PRO A 87 -5.46 -3.35 -6.73
N SER A 88 -4.36 -2.75 -7.17
CA SER A 88 -3.87 -1.49 -6.61
C SER A 88 -4.74 -0.29 -6.98
N LEU A 89 -5.55 -0.38 -8.04
CA LEU A 89 -6.56 0.63 -8.39
C LEU A 89 -7.85 0.49 -7.57
N GLN A 90 -8.05 -0.64 -6.89
CA GLN A 90 -9.18 -0.86 -5.98
C GLN A 90 -10.55 -0.70 -6.67
N MET A 91 -10.66 -0.99 -7.97
CA MET A 91 -11.91 -0.80 -8.71
C MET A 91 -13.04 -1.73 -8.26
N LEU A 92 -12.71 -2.86 -7.65
CA LEU A 92 -13.68 -3.78 -7.05
C LEU A 92 -13.99 -3.45 -5.57
N TYR A 93 -13.46 -2.34 -5.06
CA TYR A 93 -13.64 -1.91 -3.68
C TYR A 93 -14.66 -0.76 -3.58
N PRO A 94 -15.71 -0.87 -2.75
CA PRO A 94 -16.77 0.14 -2.69
C PRO A 94 -16.30 1.55 -2.33
N VAL A 95 -15.25 1.68 -1.50
CA VAL A 95 -14.70 2.98 -1.11
C VAL A 95 -14.18 3.75 -2.32
N ARG A 96 -13.61 3.05 -3.31
CA ARG A 96 -13.06 3.69 -4.51
C ARG A 96 -14.14 4.41 -5.31
N TRP A 97 -15.30 3.79 -5.48
CA TRP A 97 -16.44 4.41 -6.19
C TRP A 97 -17.00 5.62 -5.44
N LEU A 98 -17.04 5.57 -4.11
CA LEU A 98 -17.45 6.72 -3.31
C LEU A 98 -16.52 7.92 -3.50
N VAL A 99 -15.20 7.72 -3.56
CA VAL A 99 -14.24 8.82 -3.71
C VAL A 99 -14.13 9.35 -5.15
N LEU A 100 -14.55 8.57 -6.15
CA LEU A 100 -14.64 9.02 -7.53
C LEU A 100 -15.69 10.14 -7.74
N LEU A 101 -16.62 10.32 -6.81
CA LEU A 101 -17.64 11.38 -6.84
C LEU A 101 -17.09 12.80 -6.58
N PHE A 102 -15.86 12.93 -6.09
CA PHE A 102 -15.25 14.22 -5.72
C PHE A 102 -14.22 14.67 -6.75
N PRO A 103 -13.45 15.77 -6.60
CA PRO A 103 -12.19 16.00 -7.32
C PRO A 103 -11.07 15.03 -6.89
N ALA A 104 -9.96 14.91 -7.62
CA ALA A 104 -8.96 13.85 -7.36
C ALA A 104 -8.28 14.02 -5.99
N ASP A 105 -7.84 15.23 -5.66
CA ASP A 105 -7.21 15.56 -4.36
C ASP A 105 -8.15 15.31 -3.18
N LEU A 106 -9.42 15.74 -3.31
CA LEU A 106 -10.44 15.54 -2.29
C LEU A 106 -10.78 14.05 -2.16
N GLY A 107 -10.94 13.33 -3.29
CA GLY A 107 -11.22 11.90 -3.31
C GLY A 107 -10.13 11.08 -2.61
N ALA A 108 -8.86 11.32 -2.96
CA ALA A 108 -7.71 10.67 -2.33
C ALA A 108 -7.66 10.96 -0.81
N SER A 109 -7.85 12.22 -0.41
CA SER A 109 -7.89 12.62 1.00
C SER A 109 -9.05 11.98 1.77
N LEU A 110 -10.24 11.92 1.17
CA LEU A 110 -11.40 11.25 1.76
C LEU A 110 -11.18 9.74 1.89
N SER A 111 -10.47 9.12 0.95
CA SER A 111 -10.06 7.72 1.06
C SER A 111 -9.21 7.49 2.32
N VAL A 112 -8.18 8.32 2.52
CA VAL A 112 -7.32 8.26 3.71
C VAL A 112 -8.15 8.42 5.01
N ILE A 113 -8.96 9.47 5.08
CA ILE A 113 -9.78 9.77 6.26
C ILE A 113 -10.73 8.62 6.56
N LEU A 114 -11.43 8.10 5.56
CA LEU A 114 -12.40 7.03 5.75
C LEU A 114 -11.74 5.76 6.30
N HIS A 115 -10.58 5.38 5.77
CA HIS A 115 -9.86 4.21 6.25
C HIS A 115 -9.37 4.37 7.69
N LEU A 116 -8.86 5.54 8.06
CA LEU A 116 -8.41 5.81 9.44
C LEU A 116 -9.59 5.87 10.42
N VAL A 117 -10.74 6.41 10.00
CA VAL A 117 -11.98 6.38 10.78
C VAL A 117 -12.46 4.93 10.98
N ILE A 118 -12.42 4.09 9.94
CA ILE A 118 -12.75 2.66 10.05
C ILE A 118 -11.75 1.96 10.98
N ALA A 119 -10.45 2.24 10.87
CA ALA A 119 -9.40 1.68 11.73
C ALA A 119 -9.65 2.02 13.22
N ALA A 120 -10.07 3.24 13.50
CA ALA A 120 -10.42 3.68 14.85
C ALA A 120 -11.65 2.93 15.39
N GLY A 121 -12.72 2.88 14.60
CA GLY A 121 -13.96 2.19 14.97
C GLY A 121 -13.77 0.68 15.14
N SER A 122 -13.04 0.04 14.23
CA SER A 122 -12.78 -1.40 14.25
C SER A 122 -11.89 -1.80 15.43
N THR A 123 -10.88 -1.00 15.74
CA THR A 123 -10.00 -1.21 16.90
C THR A 123 -10.72 -0.95 18.23
N ALA A 124 -11.57 0.07 18.29
CA ALA A 124 -12.44 0.29 19.45
C ALA A 124 -13.37 -0.93 19.64
N TYR A 125 -13.95 -1.44 18.56
CA TYR A 125 -14.76 -2.65 18.63
C TYR A 125 -13.94 -3.87 19.10
N LEU A 126 -12.72 -4.05 18.59
CA LEU A 126 -11.80 -5.09 19.02
C LEU A 126 -11.51 -5.01 20.53
N GLY A 127 -11.20 -3.82 21.04
CA GLY A 127 -10.98 -3.57 22.48
C GLY A 127 -12.16 -4.01 23.34
N ARG A 128 -13.39 -3.75 22.89
CA ARG A 128 -14.61 -4.23 23.56
C ARG A 128 -14.70 -5.76 23.60
N THR A 129 -14.20 -6.47 22.59
CA THR A 129 -14.13 -7.94 22.58
C THR A 129 -13.04 -8.52 23.51
N PHE A 130 -12.06 -7.70 23.88
CA PHE A 130 -11.05 -8.01 24.90
C PHE A 130 -11.51 -7.68 26.33
N GLY A 131 -12.66 -7.01 26.47
CA GLY A 131 -13.24 -6.66 27.76
C GLY A 131 -12.72 -5.34 28.33
N LEU A 132 -12.08 -4.50 27.52
CA LEU A 132 -11.75 -3.13 27.89
C LEU A 132 -13.02 -2.35 28.25
N ARG A 133 -12.91 -1.26 29.01
CA ARG A 133 -14.00 -0.30 29.25
C ARG A 133 -14.30 0.50 27.98
N ALA A 134 -15.45 1.18 27.91
CA ALA A 134 -15.88 1.89 26.70
C ALA A 134 -14.89 3.02 26.34
N ALA A 135 -14.52 3.86 27.32
CA ALA A 135 -13.54 4.92 27.14
C ALA A 135 -12.17 4.39 26.69
N SER A 136 -11.67 3.33 27.34
CA SER A 136 -10.35 2.75 27.01
C SER A 136 -10.35 2.04 25.66
N ALA A 137 -11.48 1.46 25.25
CA ALA A 137 -11.65 0.94 23.90
C ALA A 137 -11.67 2.07 22.85
N ALA A 138 -12.40 3.16 23.11
CA ALA A 138 -12.40 4.32 22.22
C ALA A 138 -10.99 4.91 22.08
N ALA A 139 -10.28 5.07 23.20
CA ALA A 139 -8.90 5.54 23.24
C ALA A 139 -7.94 4.59 22.49
N ALA A 140 -8.12 3.27 22.59
CA ALA A 140 -7.33 2.32 21.80
C ALA A 140 -7.56 2.49 20.30
N GLY A 141 -8.82 2.77 19.90
CA GLY A 141 -9.16 3.10 18.53
C GLY A 141 -8.46 4.35 18.02
N VAL A 142 -8.52 5.44 18.79
CA VAL A 142 -7.81 6.68 18.45
C VAL A 142 -6.30 6.44 18.37
N VAL A 143 -5.67 5.93 19.45
CA VAL A 143 -4.22 5.68 19.53
C VAL A 143 -3.72 4.84 18.37
N PHE A 144 -4.46 3.79 17.96
CA PHE A 144 -4.06 2.98 16.82
C PHE A 144 -4.18 3.75 15.50
N ALA A 145 -5.32 4.41 15.24
CA ALA A 145 -5.55 5.11 13.97
C ALA A 145 -4.59 6.29 13.75
N ILE A 146 -4.18 6.99 14.80
CA ILE A 146 -3.21 8.10 14.70
C ILE A 146 -1.79 7.70 15.13
N SER A 147 -1.48 6.40 15.20
CA SER A 147 -0.11 5.94 15.47
C SER A 147 0.81 6.22 14.29
N GLY A 148 2.12 6.30 14.53
CA GLY A 148 3.12 6.64 13.50
C GLY A 148 2.95 5.82 12.22
N THR A 149 2.88 4.49 12.35
CA THR A 149 2.70 3.60 11.19
C THR A 149 1.37 3.81 10.47
N CYS A 150 0.26 4.04 11.17
CA CYS A 150 -1.03 4.31 10.50
C CYS A 150 -1.02 5.64 9.75
N LEU A 151 -0.35 6.67 10.30
CA LEU A 151 -0.22 7.97 9.65
C LEU A 151 0.75 7.92 8.47
N ASP A 152 1.85 7.16 8.58
CA ASP A 152 2.76 6.91 7.46
C ASP A 152 2.03 6.16 6.32
N LEU A 153 1.20 5.16 6.67
CA LEU A 153 0.34 4.46 5.72
C LEU A 153 -0.66 5.38 4.99
N ALA A 154 -0.96 6.59 5.51
CA ALA A 154 -1.78 7.56 4.79
C ALA A 154 -1.15 7.98 3.46
N THR A 155 0.17 7.86 3.33
CA THR A 155 0.92 8.11 2.09
C THR A 155 0.89 6.93 1.12
N HIS A 156 0.32 5.80 1.55
CA HIS A 156 0.40 4.47 0.95
C HIS A 156 -1.01 3.87 0.78
N SER A 157 -1.81 4.43 -0.14
CA SER A 157 -3.27 4.24 -0.24
C SER A 157 -3.75 2.78 -0.15
N VAL A 158 -3.11 1.84 -0.86
CA VAL A 158 -3.46 0.42 -0.86
C VAL A 158 -3.19 -0.26 0.48
N TYR A 159 -2.09 0.10 1.14
CA TYR A 159 -1.67 -0.54 2.38
C TYR A 159 -2.49 -0.08 3.60
N LEU A 160 -3.02 1.15 3.55
CA LEU A 160 -3.91 1.68 4.58
C LEU A 160 -5.19 0.85 4.77
N VAL A 161 -5.66 0.18 3.70
CA VAL A 161 -6.80 -0.75 3.75
C VAL A 161 -6.62 -1.80 4.84
N GLY A 162 -5.40 -2.32 5.02
CA GLY A 162 -5.10 -3.29 6.06
C GLY A 162 -5.35 -2.78 7.47
N ALA A 163 -5.00 -1.52 7.76
CA ALA A 163 -5.21 -0.89 9.06
C ALA A 163 -6.70 -0.81 9.43
N SER A 164 -7.58 -0.64 8.43
CA SER A 164 -9.03 -0.55 8.64
C SER A 164 -9.67 -1.89 9.01
N TRP A 165 -9.34 -2.94 8.26
CA TRP A 165 -10.10 -4.20 8.25
C TRP A 165 -9.49 -5.32 9.08
N VAL A 166 -8.17 -5.33 9.32
CA VAL A 166 -7.53 -6.35 10.18
C VAL A 166 -8.08 -6.32 11.62
N PRO A 167 -8.25 -5.15 12.28
CA PRO A 167 -8.87 -5.11 13.60
C PRO A 167 -10.32 -5.58 13.59
N LEU A 168 -11.07 -5.28 12.52
CA LEU A 168 -12.46 -5.69 12.39
C LEU A 168 -12.58 -7.21 12.24
N SER A 169 -11.76 -7.80 11.37
CA SER A 169 -11.67 -9.25 11.17
C SER A 169 -11.38 -9.97 12.48
N TRP A 170 -10.42 -9.47 13.26
CA TRP A 170 -10.11 -10.03 14.57
C TRP A 170 -11.28 -9.89 15.57
N ALA A 171 -11.91 -8.72 15.63
CA ALA A 171 -13.03 -8.47 16.52
C ALA A 171 -14.21 -9.40 16.19
N LEU A 172 -14.51 -9.58 14.91
CA LEU A 172 -15.57 -10.43 14.42
C LEU A 172 -15.27 -11.91 14.64
N ALA A 173 -14.03 -12.39 14.43
CA ALA A 173 -13.64 -13.76 14.75
C ALA A 173 -13.85 -14.08 16.24
N ARG A 174 -13.47 -13.14 17.12
CA ARG A 174 -13.69 -13.24 18.57
C ARG A 174 -15.16 -13.25 18.97
N ARG A 175 -16.04 -12.65 18.17
CA ARG A 175 -17.49 -12.61 18.40
C ARG A 175 -18.17 -13.84 17.82
N ALA A 176 -17.80 -14.24 16.63
CA ALA A 176 -18.30 -15.41 15.92
C ALA A 176 -18.07 -16.70 16.72
N ARG A 177 -16.88 -16.88 17.33
CA ARG A 177 -16.59 -18.01 18.25
C ARG A 177 -17.45 -18.04 19.53
N ARG A 178 -18.22 -16.97 19.79
CA ARG A 178 -19.18 -16.86 20.89
C ARG A 178 -20.63 -16.90 20.40
N GLY A 179 -20.86 -17.33 19.16
CA GLY A 179 -22.17 -17.44 18.55
C GLY A 179 -22.74 -16.11 18.04
N ALA A 180 -21.92 -15.23 17.49
CA ALA A 180 -22.39 -14.09 16.69
C ALA A 180 -22.47 -14.48 15.21
N HIS A 181 -23.25 -13.72 14.43
CA HIS A 181 -23.33 -13.86 12.98
C HIS A 181 -21.95 -13.88 12.32
N THR A 182 -21.78 -14.80 11.37
CA THR A 182 -20.50 -15.11 10.73
C THR A 182 -20.32 -14.39 9.40
N LEU A 183 -21.41 -13.98 8.73
CA LEU A 183 -21.35 -13.24 7.47
C LEU A 183 -20.45 -11.98 7.55
N PRO A 184 -20.55 -11.11 8.58
CA PRO A 184 -19.66 -9.95 8.67
C PRO A 184 -18.18 -10.31 8.76
N LEU A 185 -17.84 -11.47 9.35
CA LEU A 185 -16.45 -11.93 9.41
C LEU A 185 -15.93 -12.24 8.00
N GLY A 186 -16.70 -12.97 7.18
CA GLY A 186 -16.30 -13.26 5.81
C GLY A 186 -16.13 -12.00 4.96
N LEU A 187 -17.06 -11.04 5.09
CA LEU A 187 -16.95 -9.75 4.40
C LEU A 187 -15.74 -8.93 4.86
N ALA A 188 -15.43 -8.91 6.17
CA ALA A 188 -14.25 -8.22 6.68
C ALA A 188 -12.92 -8.85 6.21
N ILE A 189 -12.91 -10.16 5.95
CA ILE A 189 -11.76 -10.88 5.37
C ILE A 189 -11.63 -10.62 3.86
N ALA A 190 -12.76 -10.50 3.15
CA ALA A 190 -12.77 -10.20 1.71
C ALA A 190 -12.39 -8.73 1.42
N ALA A 191 -12.74 -7.79 2.30
CA ALA A 191 -12.56 -6.37 2.04
C ALA A 191 -11.10 -5.93 1.72
N PRO A 192 -10.05 -6.41 2.42
CA PRO A 192 -8.68 -6.08 2.03
C PRO A 192 -8.27 -6.63 0.66
N PHE A 193 -8.74 -7.82 0.26
CA PHE A 193 -8.52 -8.30 -1.11
C PHE A 193 -9.14 -7.35 -2.13
N LEU A 194 -10.40 -6.96 -1.93
CA LEU A 194 -11.08 -6.02 -2.84
C LEU A 194 -10.35 -4.67 -2.91
N GLY A 195 -9.83 -4.21 -1.78
CA GLY A 195 -9.01 -2.99 -1.67
C GLY A 195 -7.53 -3.15 -2.06
N GLY A 196 -7.13 -4.26 -2.69
CA GLY A 196 -5.78 -4.42 -3.23
C GLY A 196 -4.69 -4.89 -2.27
N GLU A 197 -5.04 -5.17 -1.00
CA GLU A 197 -4.10 -5.60 0.04
C GLU A 197 -4.34 -7.08 0.44
N ALA A 198 -3.78 -7.99 -0.36
CA ALA A 198 -3.87 -9.43 -0.11
C ALA A 198 -3.12 -9.91 1.15
N GLN A 199 -2.04 -9.23 1.54
CA GLN A 199 -1.24 -9.58 2.73
C GLN A 199 -2.01 -9.30 4.03
N ALA A 200 -2.74 -8.19 4.08
CA ALA A 200 -3.63 -7.81 5.16
C ALA A 200 -4.83 -8.76 5.24
N ALA A 201 -5.38 -9.18 4.10
CA ALA A 201 -6.43 -10.21 4.07
C ALA A 201 -5.94 -11.53 4.67
N GLY A 202 -4.77 -12.01 4.22
CA GLY A 202 -4.12 -13.20 4.74
C GLY A 202 -3.81 -13.09 6.24
N THR A 203 -3.36 -11.91 6.69
CA THR A 203 -3.08 -11.63 8.11
C THR A 203 -4.36 -11.65 8.94
N GLY A 204 -5.44 -11.04 8.47
CA GLY A 204 -6.76 -11.09 9.10
C GLY A 204 -7.29 -12.53 9.20
N ALA A 205 -7.14 -13.33 8.14
CA ALA A 205 -7.53 -14.73 8.11
C ALA A 205 -6.71 -15.57 9.10
N ALA A 206 -5.39 -15.38 9.14
CA ALA A 206 -4.51 -16.06 10.09
C ALA A 206 -4.87 -15.74 11.55
N ILE A 207 -5.15 -14.48 11.87
CA ILE A 207 -5.60 -14.06 13.21
C ILE A 207 -6.98 -14.67 13.55
N ALA A 208 -7.90 -14.72 12.58
CA ALA A 208 -9.20 -15.35 12.77
C ALA A 208 -9.07 -16.85 13.05
N LEU A 209 -8.25 -17.56 12.26
CA LEU A 209 -7.93 -18.98 12.45
C LEU A 209 -7.22 -19.24 13.79
N PHE A 210 -6.34 -18.34 14.24
CA PHE A 210 -5.74 -18.40 15.57
C PHE A 210 -6.80 -18.31 16.69
N GLU A 211 -7.77 -17.40 16.59
CA GLU A 211 -8.86 -17.29 17.56
C GLU A 211 -9.79 -18.50 17.55
N LEU A 212 -10.02 -19.10 16.39
CA LEU A 212 -10.74 -20.36 16.19
C LEU A 212 -10.01 -21.53 16.84
N GLY A 213 -8.73 -21.74 16.52
CA GLY A 213 -7.89 -22.80 17.09
C GLY A 213 -7.85 -22.71 18.61
N ARG A 214 -7.68 -21.50 19.16
CA ARG A 214 -7.74 -21.28 20.60
C ARG A 214 -9.06 -21.73 21.24
N ALA A 215 -10.19 -21.52 20.56
CA ALA A 215 -11.48 -21.99 21.04
C ALA A 215 -11.58 -23.52 20.98
N LEU A 216 -11.09 -24.15 19.90
CA LEU A 216 -11.08 -25.60 19.73
C LEU A 216 -10.26 -26.33 20.81
N PHE A 217 -9.11 -25.78 21.18
CA PHE A 217 -8.21 -26.36 22.18
C PHE A 217 -8.63 -26.06 23.62
N ARG A 218 -9.10 -24.83 23.92
CA ARG A 218 -9.37 -24.40 25.31
C ARG A 218 -10.83 -24.49 25.73
N GLU A 219 -11.76 -24.59 24.78
CA GLU A 219 -13.21 -24.55 25.05
C GLU A 219 -13.92 -25.71 24.30
N PRO A 220 -13.72 -27.00 24.69
CA PRO A 220 -14.26 -28.16 23.97
C PRO A 220 -15.78 -28.10 23.73
N SER A 221 -16.53 -27.55 24.69
CA SER A 221 -17.97 -27.33 24.61
C SER A 221 -18.42 -26.38 23.49
N ARG A 222 -17.49 -25.66 22.87
CA ARG A 222 -17.73 -24.71 21.77
C ARG A 222 -17.19 -25.17 20.43
N ARG A 223 -16.64 -26.39 20.31
CA ARG A 223 -16.14 -26.93 19.04
C ARG A 223 -17.20 -26.92 17.94
N ARG A 224 -18.44 -27.27 18.28
CA ARG A 224 -19.58 -27.24 17.35
C ARG A 224 -19.88 -25.86 16.76
N HIS A 225 -19.44 -24.77 17.41
CA HIS A 225 -19.62 -23.40 16.93
C HIS A 225 -18.44 -22.87 16.10
N ALA A 226 -17.41 -23.69 15.85
CA ALA A 226 -16.24 -23.28 15.07
C ALA A 226 -16.43 -23.41 13.55
N LEU A 227 -17.31 -24.30 13.09
CA LEU A 227 -17.54 -24.56 11.67
C LEU A 227 -18.06 -23.31 10.93
N GLY A 228 -19.06 -22.63 11.48
CA GLY A 228 -19.62 -21.41 10.87
C GLY A 228 -18.56 -20.32 10.64
N PRO A 229 -17.80 -19.88 11.65
CA PRO A 229 -16.74 -18.90 11.43
C PRO A 229 -15.59 -19.43 10.56
N ALA A 230 -15.25 -20.72 10.59
CA ALA A 230 -14.26 -21.28 9.65
C ALA A 230 -14.75 -21.15 8.20
N LEU A 231 -15.98 -21.59 7.90
CA LEU A 231 -16.61 -21.42 6.58
C LEU A 231 -16.69 -19.94 6.16
N ALA A 232 -16.92 -19.02 7.10
CA ALA A 232 -16.92 -17.59 6.81
C ALA A 232 -15.52 -17.06 6.46
N VAL A 233 -14.46 -17.52 7.15
CA VAL A 233 -13.07 -17.16 6.80
C VAL A 233 -12.74 -17.70 5.40
N PHE A 234 -13.00 -18.98 5.13
CA PHE A 234 -12.73 -19.56 3.81
C PHE A 234 -13.57 -18.93 2.70
N GLY A 235 -14.85 -18.69 2.92
CA GLY A 235 -15.73 -17.98 1.97
C GLY A 235 -15.30 -16.55 1.73
N GLY A 236 -14.80 -15.84 2.75
CA GLY A 236 -14.22 -14.50 2.60
C GLY A 236 -12.93 -14.49 1.78
N VAL A 237 -12.03 -15.44 2.04
CA VAL A 237 -10.79 -15.60 1.25
C VAL A 237 -11.12 -15.97 -0.19
N ALA A 238 -12.03 -16.92 -0.41
CA ALA A 238 -12.44 -17.34 -1.75
C ALA A 238 -13.08 -16.19 -2.54
N LEU A 239 -13.92 -15.36 -1.89
CA LEU A 239 -14.52 -14.18 -2.51
C LEU A 239 -13.45 -13.15 -2.90
N GLY A 240 -12.49 -12.92 -2.00
CA GLY A 240 -11.39 -12.00 -2.25
C GLY A 240 -10.46 -12.47 -3.37
N VAL A 241 -10.07 -13.75 -3.37
CA VAL A 241 -9.22 -14.35 -4.41
C VAL A 241 -9.94 -14.35 -5.76
N ALA A 242 -11.26 -14.57 -5.80
CA ALA A 242 -12.03 -14.50 -7.04
C ALA A 242 -11.86 -13.14 -7.74
N ALA A 243 -11.83 -12.04 -6.98
CA ALA A 243 -11.58 -10.70 -7.51
C ALA A 243 -10.16 -10.51 -8.07
N TRP A 244 -9.21 -11.35 -7.65
CA TRP A 244 -7.81 -11.32 -8.09
C TRP A 244 -7.50 -12.29 -9.23
N LEU A 245 -8.40 -13.22 -9.59
CA LEU A 245 -8.09 -14.24 -10.60
C LEU A 245 -7.61 -13.66 -11.95
N PRO A 246 -8.24 -12.60 -12.50
CA PRO A 246 -7.72 -12.00 -13.73
C PRO A 246 -6.33 -11.39 -13.54
N ALA A 247 -6.10 -10.71 -12.43
CA ALA A 247 -4.78 -10.18 -12.08
C ALA A 247 -3.74 -11.30 -11.93
N LEU A 248 -4.09 -12.46 -11.35
CA LEU A 248 -3.19 -13.60 -11.22
C LEU A 248 -2.79 -14.19 -12.60
N GLY A 249 -3.70 -14.14 -13.58
CA GLY A 249 -3.37 -14.50 -14.96
C GLY A 249 -2.33 -13.57 -15.57
N GLU A 250 -2.50 -12.27 -15.38
CA GLU A 250 -1.57 -11.24 -15.87
C GLU A 250 -0.23 -11.25 -15.11
N LEU A 251 -0.22 -11.58 -13.82
CA LEU A 251 0.99 -11.62 -13.00
C LEU A 251 2.00 -12.67 -13.45
N SER A 252 1.61 -13.66 -14.26
CA SER A 252 2.53 -14.62 -14.88
C SER A 252 3.60 -13.95 -15.76
N LEU A 253 3.28 -12.78 -16.33
CA LEU A 253 4.18 -11.99 -17.18
C LEU A 253 4.96 -10.92 -16.38
N ALA A 254 4.59 -10.70 -15.12
CA ALA A 254 5.14 -9.63 -14.29
C ALA A 254 6.46 -10.04 -13.64
N ARG A 255 7.29 -9.05 -13.30
CA ARG A 255 8.55 -9.25 -12.53
C ARG A 255 8.31 -10.01 -11.22
N ARG A 256 7.11 -9.87 -10.64
CA ARG A 256 6.71 -10.48 -9.38
C ARG A 256 6.64 -12.00 -9.39
N ALA A 257 6.55 -12.64 -10.56
CA ALA A 257 6.56 -14.10 -10.67
C ALA A 257 7.91 -14.74 -10.30
N GLN A 258 9.00 -13.97 -10.29
CA GLN A 258 10.37 -14.48 -10.10
C GLN A 258 11.15 -13.68 -9.03
N MET A 259 10.50 -13.34 -7.91
CA MET A 259 11.15 -12.57 -6.84
C MET A 259 12.12 -13.43 -6.02
N GLU A 260 13.36 -12.95 -5.89
CA GLU A 260 14.35 -13.53 -5.00
C GLU A 260 14.03 -13.25 -3.52
N LEU A 261 14.50 -14.11 -2.62
CA LEU A 261 14.31 -13.95 -1.17
C LEU A 261 14.84 -12.59 -0.67
N ARG A 262 15.93 -12.08 -1.27
CA ARG A 262 16.49 -10.75 -0.93
C ARG A 262 15.48 -9.62 -1.20
N GLU A 263 14.73 -9.72 -2.29
CA GLU A 263 13.68 -8.75 -2.63
C GLU A 263 12.45 -8.93 -1.73
N GLN A 264 12.05 -10.16 -1.40
CA GLN A 264 10.93 -10.42 -0.50
C GLN A 264 11.17 -9.82 0.90
N LEU A 265 12.42 -9.91 1.39
CA LEU A 265 12.85 -9.39 2.69
C LEU A 265 13.32 -7.92 2.65
N SER A 266 13.21 -7.23 1.51
CA SER A 266 13.50 -5.80 1.47
C SER A 266 12.54 -5.03 2.39
N TRP A 267 12.96 -3.86 2.89
CA TRP A 267 12.16 -3.08 3.86
C TRP A 267 11.75 -3.92 5.08
N SER A 268 12.76 -4.58 5.65
CA SER A 268 12.67 -5.16 6.99
C SER A 268 12.73 -4.06 8.03
N PHE A 269 12.06 -4.24 9.16
CA PHE A 269 12.19 -3.36 10.31
C PHE A 269 13.62 -3.47 10.87
N SER A 270 14.46 -2.52 10.48
CA SER A 270 15.89 -2.52 10.78
C SER A 270 16.19 -1.92 12.15
N ARG A 271 17.47 -1.93 12.54
CA ARG A 271 17.90 -1.51 13.88
C ARG A 271 17.68 -0.02 14.12
N GLU A 272 17.81 0.77 13.06
CA GLU A 272 17.69 2.22 13.05
C GLU A 272 16.24 2.66 13.31
N LEU A 273 15.27 1.90 12.78
CA LEU A 273 13.85 2.15 12.95
C LEU A 273 13.37 2.07 14.41
N TRP A 274 14.12 1.42 15.31
CA TRP A 274 13.83 1.46 16.75
C TRP A 274 13.95 2.86 17.34
N LEU A 275 14.84 3.72 16.82
CA LEU A 275 14.90 5.12 17.24
C LEU A 275 13.66 5.89 16.77
N GLY A 276 13.19 5.64 15.54
CA GLY A 276 11.92 6.18 15.03
C GLY A 276 10.70 5.66 15.77
N ALA A 277 10.78 4.46 16.35
CA ALA A 277 9.73 3.91 17.22
C ALA A 277 9.66 4.63 18.58
N LEU A 278 10.80 5.13 19.07
CA LEU A 278 10.90 5.83 20.35
C LEU A 278 10.68 7.34 20.21
N TRP A 279 11.21 7.95 19.15
CA TRP A 279 11.26 9.40 18.97
C TRP A 279 10.53 9.85 17.70
N PRO A 280 9.62 10.83 17.80
CA PRO A 280 8.80 11.24 16.69
C PRO A 280 9.60 12.09 15.70
N GLY A 281 9.28 11.96 14.42
CA GLY A 281 9.78 12.78 13.33
C GLY A 281 11.18 12.46 12.80
N LEU A 282 11.90 11.51 13.42
CA LEU A 282 13.34 11.33 13.18
C LEU A 282 13.71 11.15 11.70
N PHE A 283 13.02 10.30 10.96
CA PHE A 283 13.37 9.97 9.57
C PHE A 283 12.51 10.70 8.51
N VAL A 284 11.58 11.57 8.93
CA VAL A 284 10.60 12.18 8.00
C VAL A 284 10.68 13.71 7.95
N TRP A 285 11.41 14.35 8.87
CA TRP A 285 11.59 15.80 8.81
C TRP A 285 12.29 16.20 7.49
N PRO A 286 11.69 17.07 6.66
CA PRO A 286 12.30 17.48 5.41
C PRO A 286 13.48 18.40 5.71
N SER A 287 14.65 17.82 5.97
CA SER A 287 15.91 18.47 5.64
C SER A 287 16.22 18.04 4.21
N ASP A 288 15.92 18.90 3.25
CA ASP A 288 16.74 19.05 2.04
C ASP A 288 17.12 17.76 1.30
N GLY A 289 16.11 17.12 0.69
CA GLY A 289 16.28 15.98 -0.22
C GLY A 289 16.76 14.72 0.49
N ALA A 290 15.85 13.79 0.81
CA ALA A 290 16.09 12.62 1.67
C ALA A 290 16.80 13.02 2.97
N THR A 291 16.03 13.07 4.05
CA THR A 291 16.45 13.32 5.44
C THR A 291 17.95 13.00 5.60
N TYR A 292 18.80 13.97 5.93
CA TYR A 292 20.24 13.76 6.11
C TYR A 292 20.52 12.53 7.02
N LEU A 293 19.59 12.22 7.93
CA LEU A 293 19.49 10.97 8.69
C LEU A 293 19.39 9.69 7.86
N GLU A 294 18.52 9.61 6.86
CA GLU A 294 18.49 8.48 5.93
C GLU A 294 19.86 8.32 5.27
N SER A 295 20.52 9.40 4.83
CA SER A 295 21.84 9.28 4.19
C SER A 295 23.00 8.94 5.14
N ILE A 296 22.88 9.14 6.46
CA ILE A 296 23.90 8.78 7.45
C ILE A 296 23.70 7.38 8.02
N TRP A 297 22.44 6.99 8.23
CA TRP A 297 22.10 5.74 8.91
C TRP A 297 21.77 4.63 7.93
N VAL A 298 21.48 5.01 6.69
CA VAL A 298 21.02 4.13 5.64
C VAL A 298 21.90 4.35 4.42
N ALA A 299 22.30 3.27 3.75
CA ALA A 299 23.09 3.37 2.54
C ALA A 299 22.39 4.32 1.54
N PRO A 300 23.13 5.07 0.68
CA PRO A 300 22.59 6.22 -0.06
C PRO A 300 21.43 5.91 -1.03
N ASN A 301 21.05 4.63 -1.16
CA ASN A 301 19.97 4.13 -2.01
C ASN A 301 18.90 3.31 -1.25
N THR A 302 18.83 3.40 0.08
CA THR A 302 17.85 2.64 0.88
C THR A 302 16.88 3.60 1.57
N ALA A 303 15.67 3.73 1.03
CA ALA A 303 14.57 4.45 1.68
C ALA A 303 13.88 3.54 2.69
N PHE A 304 13.40 4.11 3.80
CA PHE A 304 12.48 3.39 4.70
C PHE A 304 11.09 3.35 4.10
N TRP A 305 10.42 2.19 4.23
CA TRP A 305 9.05 2.07 3.74
C TRP A 305 8.06 2.65 4.74
N ASN A 306 8.19 2.31 6.03
CA ASN A 306 7.49 3.03 7.10
C ASN A 306 8.50 3.88 7.86
N ALA A 307 8.63 5.13 7.44
CA ALA A 307 9.70 6.00 7.89
C ALA A 307 9.50 6.44 9.35
N GLN A 308 8.31 6.27 9.94
CA GLN A 308 8.07 6.57 11.36
C GLN A 308 7.20 5.54 12.05
N PRO A 309 7.81 4.45 12.52
CA PRO A 309 7.15 3.46 13.36
C PRO A 309 6.84 3.96 14.78
N PHE A 310 6.55 5.24 14.96
CA PHE A 310 6.46 5.89 16.27
C PHE A 310 5.40 5.22 17.16
N VAL A 311 5.87 4.70 18.28
CA VAL A 311 5.08 4.11 19.37
C VAL A 311 5.10 5.04 20.58
N GLY A 312 6.26 5.64 20.85
CA GLY A 312 6.52 6.54 21.97
C GLY A 312 6.89 5.83 23.28
N PRO A 313 7.66 6.49 24.17
CA PRO A 313 8.09 5.90 25.44
C PRO A 313 6.91 5.50 26.34
N LEU A 314 5.83 6.30 26.38
CA LEU A 314 4.65 5.96 27.17
C LEU A 314 3.89 4.79 26.55
N GLY A 315 3.71 4.77 25.22
CA GLY A 315 3.16 3.64 24.46
C GLY A 315 3.85 2.31 24.76
N ILE A 316 5.19 2.31 24.74
CA ILE A 316 6.02 1.15 25.09
C ILE A 316 5.79 0.75 26.56
N SER A 317 5.82 1.72 27.48
CA SER A 317 5.63 1.49 28.91
C SER A 317 4.28 0.81 29.23
N VAL A 318 3.20 1.30 28.62
CA VAL A 318 1.85 0.75 28.86
C VAL A 318 1.72 -0.65 28.26
N ALA A 319 2.33 -0.91 27.11
CA ALA A 319 2.32 -2.22 26.46
C ALA A 319 3.07 -3.26 27.30
N VAL A 320 4.27 -2.92 27.80
CA VAL A 320 5.07 -3.79 28.67
C VAL A 320 4.31 -4.10 29.97
N ALA A 321 3.73 -3.09 30.62
CA ALA A 321 2.95 -3.27 31.85
C ALA A 321 1.71 -4.18 31.67
N GLY A 322 1.14 -4.20 30.46
CA GLY A 322 -0.04 -4.98 30.13
C GLY A 322 0.22 -6.39 29.60
N ALA A 323 1.41 -6.67 29.05
CA ALA A 323 1.68 -7.87 28.23
C ALA A 323 1.41 -9.20 28.96
N LEU A 324 1.66 -9.26 30.27
CA LEU A 324 1.48 -10.47 31.07
C LEU A 324 0.01 -10.78 31.44
N ARG A 325 -0.93 -9.94 31.03
CA ARG A 325 -2.34 -10.09 31.43
C ARG A 325 -3.06 -11.17 30.63
N ARG A 326 -3.70 -12.08 31.35
CA ARG A 326 -4.51 -13.18 30.77
C ARG A 326 -5.59 -12.71 29.80
N GLN A 327 -6.22 -11.56 30.06
CA GLN A 327 -7.30 -11.01 29.22
C GLN A 327 -6.82 -10.59 27.83
N VAL A 328 -5.65 -9.95 27.75
CA VAL A 328 -5.04 -9.44 26.50
C VAL A 328 -3.91 -10.33 25.98
N ARG A 329 -3.67 -11.50 26.58
CA ARG A 329 -2.63 -12.45 26.15
C ARG A 329 -2.73 -12.85 24.68
N ALA A 330 -3.95 -12.86 24.10
CA ALA A 330 -4.10 -13.06 22.64
C ALA A 330 -3.44 -11.94 21.85
N ALA A 331 -3.66 -10.69 22.27
CA ALA A 331 -3.06 -9.53 21.65
C ALA A 331 -1.54 -9.52 21.83
N ALA A 332 -1.04 -9.95 23.00
CA ALA A 332 0.39 -10.10 23.22
C ALA A 332 1.03 -11.12 22.27
N TRP A 333 0.45 -12.32 22.13
CA TRP A 333 0.97 -13.32 21.20
C TRP A 333 0.95 -12.84 19.75
N VAL A 334 -0.19 -12.33 19.28
CA VAL A 334 -0.32 -11.84 17.90
C VAL A 334 0.63 -10.67 17.64
N GLY A 335 0.71 -9.70 18.56
CA GLY A 335 1.58 -8.54 18.42
C GLY A 335 3.06 -8.90 18.46
N MET A 336 3.48 -9.82 19.34
CA MET A 336 4.87 -10.30 19.39
C MET A 336 5.25 -11.11 18.14
N SER A 337 4.36 -11.97 17.64
CA SER A 337 4.61 -12.71 16.40
C SER A 337 4.70 -11.76 15.20
N ALA A 338 3.84 -10.75 15.13
CA ALA A 338 3.87 -9.74 14.08
C ALA A 338 5.15 -8.88 14.13
N LEU A 339 5.60 -8.51 15.34
CA LEU A 339 6.89 -7.83 15.53
C LEU A 339 8.06 -8.71 15.10
N ALA A 340 8.06 -10.00 15.45
CA ALA A 340 9.11 -10.93 15.02
C ALA A 340 9.12 -11.09 13.48
N PHE A 341 7.95 -11.06 12.84
CA PHE A 341 7.84 -11.10 11.38
C PHE A 341 8.33 -9.79 10.77
N SER A 342 8.07 -8.64 11.41
CA SER A 342 8.49 -7.34 10.86
C SER A 342 10.00 -7.15 10.82
N LEU A 343 10.74 -7.81 11.70
CA LEU A 343 12.21 -7.80 11.69
C LEU A 343 12.81 -8.42 10.42
N GLY A 344 12.08 -9.27 9.69
CA GLY A 344 12.46 -9.75 8.36
C GLY A 344 13.88 -10.31 8.27
N ARG A 345 14.79 -9.60 7.60
CA ARG A 345 16.21 -9.99 7.45
C ARG A 345 17.01 -9.93 8.76
N GLU A 346 16.62 -9.09 9.71
CA GLU A 346 17.30 -8.96 11.01
C GLU A 346 17.06 -10.17 11.93
N MET A 347 16.01 -10.96 11.68
CA MET A 347 15.68 -12.14 12.46
C MET A 347 15.03 -13.22 11.58
N PRO A 348 15.57 -14.46 11.51
CA PRO A 348 15.17 -15.45 10.52
C PRO A 348 13.79 -16.12 10.76
N VAL A 349 12.88 -15.47 11.51
CA VAL A 349 11.55 -16.00 11.81
C VAL A 349 10.68 -16.01 10.55
N LEU A 350 10.61 -14.89 9.83
CA LEU A 350 9.79 -14.79 8.62
C LEU A 350 10.36 -15.65 7.50
N SER A 351 11.67 -15.63 7.28
CA SER A 351 12.31 -16.45 6.25
C SER A 351 12.11 -17.96 6.50
N THR A 352 12.22 -18.41 7.76
CA THR A 352 11.91 -19.80 8.11
C THR A 352 10.44 -20.11 7.88
N ALA A 353 9.53 -19.21 8.25
CA ALA A 353 8.09 -19.39 8.02
C ALA A 353 7.74 -19.47 6.52
N MET A 354 8.42 -18.70 5.66
CA MET A 354 8.26 -18.76 4.20
C MET A 354 8.69 -20.11 3.63
N VAL A 355 9.74 -20.73 4.18
CA VAL A 355 10.18 -22.08 3.77
C VAL A 355 9.17 -23.15 4.20
N VAL A 356 8.69 -23.08 5.45
CA VAL A 356 7.77 -24.09 6.01
C VAL A 356 6.36 -23.96 5.44
N PHE A 357 5.95 -22.74 5.09
CA PHE A 357 4.64 -22.44 4.51
C PHE A 357 4.83 -21.57 3.26
N PRO A 358 5.13 -22.19 2.10
CA PRO A 358 5.45 -21.51 0.85
C PRO A 358 4.50 -20.39 0.42
N PRO A 359 3.17 -20.45 0.69
CA PRO A 359 2.28 -19.33 0.36
C PRO A 359 2.66 -17.99 1.01
N LEU A 360 3.40 -17.97 2.12
CA LEU A 360 3.90 -16.71 2.71
C LEU A 360 4.97 -16.03 1.84
N ALA A 361 5.67 -16.77 0.98
CA ALA A 361 6.67 -16.22 0.05
C ALA A 361 6.04 -15.36 -1.07
N LEU A 362 4.71 -15.37 -1.20
CA LEU A 362 3.98 -14.45 -2.08
C LEU A 362 4.01 -13.00 -1.58
N PHE A 363 4.33 -12.78 -0.30
CA PHE A 363 4.31 -11.46 0.33
C PHE A 363 5.72 -10.89 0.51
N ARG A 364 5.81 -9.56 0.46
CA ARG A 364 7.06 -8.80 0.62
C ARG A 364 6.86 -7.62 1.56
N TYR A 365 7.98 -7.05 2.00
CA TYR A 365 8.05 -5.92 2.92
C TYR A 365 7.62 -6.33 4.33
N PRO A 366 8.53 -6.98 5.08
CA PRO A 366 8.26 -7.47 6.43
C PRO A 366 7.73 -6.38 7.35
N GLU A 367 8.20 -5.14 7.21
CA GLU A 367 7.79 -4.00 8.03
C GLU A 367 6.27 -3.80 8.13
N LYS A 368 5.48 -4.21 7.13
CA LYS A 368 4.00 -4.19 7.19
C LYS A 368 3.42 -4.92 8.41
N TYR A 369 4.07 -5.98 8.88
CA TYR A 369 3.62 -6.70 10.06
C TYR A 369 3.70 -5.85 11.34
N PHE A 370 4.53 -4.79 11.35
CA PHE A 370 4.65 -3.87 12.47
C PHE A 370 3.31 -3.16 12.79
N LEU A 371 2.46 -2.92 11.78
CA LEU A 371 1.10 -2.42 11.96
C LEU A 371 0.28 -3.30 12.93
N VAL A 372 0.42 -4.62 12.82
CA VAL A 372 -0.29 -5.57 13.69
C VAL A 372 0.34 -5.62 15.08
N ALA A 373 1.65 -5.44 15.19
CA ALA A 373 2.32 -5.23 16.47
C ALA A 373 1.77 -3.99 17.19
N MET A 374 1.57 -2.89 16.46
CA MET A 374 0.96 -1.65 16.96
C MET A 374 -0.50 -1.80 17.37
N LEU A 375 -1.29 -2.57 16.62
CA LEU A 375 -2.64 -2.93 17.05
C LEU A 375 -2.62 -3.70 18.37
N GLY A 376 -1.70 -4.66 18.50
CA GLY A 376 -1.50 -5.42 19.73
C GLY A 376 -1.13 -4.52 20.91
N SER A 377 -0.15 -3.63 20.71
CA SER A 377 0.36 -2.72 21.76
C SER A 377 -0.74 -1.79 22.27
N ALA A 378 -1.57 -1.21 21.39
CA ALA A 378 -2.70 -0.35 21.77
C ALA A 378 -3.72 -1.10 22.67
N ILE A 379 -4.12 -2.32 22.27
CA ILE A 379 -5.07 -3.13 23.06
C ILE A 379 -4.48 -3.52 24.43
N ILE A 380 -3.20 -3.88 24.48
CA ILE A 380 -2.51 -4.26 25.70
C ILE A 380 -2.34 -3.06 26.64
N GLY A 381 -1.89 -1.92 26.09
CA GLY A 381 -1.62 -0.68 26.81
C GLY A 381 -2.86 -0.07 27.44
N LEU A 382 -3.93 0.11 26.66
CA LEU A 382 -5.20 0.63 27.19
C LEU A 382 -5.86 -0.37 28.16
N GLY A 383 -5.58 -1.66 27.98
CA GLY A 383 -5.76 -2.66 29.02
C GLY A 383 -5.07 -2.23 30.30
N ALA A 384 -3.74 -2.09 30.31
CA ALA A 384 -2.95 -1.76 31.50
C ALA A 384 -3.50 -0.53 32.24
N ILE A 385 -3.89 0.52 31.53
CA ILE A 385 -4.51 1.73 32.11
C ILE A 385 -5.85 1.42 32.81
N ASP A 386 -6.69 0.54 32.25
CA ASP A 386 -7.94 0.10 32.92
C ASP A 386 -7.67 -0.58 34.27
N GLU A 387 -6.59 -1.35 34.35
CA GLU A 387 -6.20 -2.10 35.56
C GLU A 387 -5.46 -1.24 36.57
N ALA A 388 -4.85 -0.14 36.14
CA ALA A 388 -4.20 0.82 37.02
C ALA A 388 -5.18 1.42 38.05
N ARG A 389 -6.49 1.29 37.84
CA ARG A 389 -7.52 1.58 38.86
C ARG A 389 -7.39 0.74 40.13
N ARG A 390 -6.71 -0.42 40.05
CA ARG A 390 -6.38 -1.28 41.19
C ARG A 390 -4.93 -1.02 41.64
N PRO A 391 -4.64 -1.09 42.96
CA PRO A 391 -3.29 -0.80 43.47
C PRO A 391 -2.17 -1.62 42.82
N ALA A 392 -2.39 -2.93 42.61
CA ALA A 392 -1.40 -3.81 41.98
C ALA A 392 -1.14 -3.44 40.50
N GLY A 393 -2.20 -3.11 39.75
CA GLY A 393 -2.08 -2.63 38.38
C GLY A 393 -1.34 -1.30 38.31
N ARG A 394 -1.65 -0.38 39.22
CA ARG A 394 -1.01 0.93 39.32
C ARG A 394 0.48 0.81 39.59
N ARG A 395 0.87 -0.06 40.54
CA ARG A 395 2.28 -0.30 40.87
C ARG A 395 3.06 -0.81 39.66
N ARG A 396 2.52 -1.78 38.92
CA ARG A 396 3.16 -2.30 37.70
C ARG A 396 3.33 -1.22 36.65
N LEU A 397 2.29 -0.41 36.44
CA LEU A 397 2.34 0.69 35.48
C LEU A 397 3.34 1.78 35.90
N LEU A 398 3.38 2.13 37.19
CA LEU A 398 4.33 3.09 37.75
C LEU A 398 5.78 2.60 37.56
N VAL A 399 6.07 1.32 37.81
CA VAL A 399 7.40 0.74 37.59
C VAL A 399 7.79 0.79 36.12
N ALA A 400 6.90 0.40 35.20
CA ALA A 400 7.18 0.43 33.77
C ALA A 400 7.41 1.86 33.24
N VAL A 401 6.54 2.80 33.63
CA VAL A 401 6.65 4.22 33.26
C VAL A 401 7.90 4.84 33.89
N GLY A 402 8.20 4.56 35.16
CA GLY A 402 9.38 5.07 35.85
C GLY A 402 10.68 4.58 35.22
N ALA A 403 10.79 3.27 34.94
CA ALA A 403 11.96 2.69 34.28
C ALA A 403 12.18 3.29 32.88
N THR A 404 11.12 3.42 32.09
CA THR A 404 11.20 3.98 30.73
C THR A 404 11.49 5.48 30.76
N LEU A 405 10.96 6.22 31.74
CA LEU A 405 11.27 7.64 31.94
C LEU A 405 12.75 7.83 32.24
N ILE A 406 13.32 7.05 33.16
CA ILE A 406 14.74 7.11 33.48
C ILE A 406 15.58 6.84 32.24
N GLY A 407 15.27 5.77 31.48
CA GLY A 407 15.95 5.46 30.23
C GLY A 407 15.85 6.60 29.20
N GLN A 408 14.65 7.17 29.02
CA GLN A 408 14.42 8.28 28.10
C GLN A 408 15.18 9.54 28.49
N LEU A 409 15.23 9.88 29.78
CA LEU A 409 15.99 11.03 30.29
C LEU A 409 17.50 10.83 30.12
N LEU A 410 18.01 9.62 30.35
CA LEU A 410 19.41 9.28 30.09
C LEU A 410 19.76 9.42 28.60
N LEU A 411 18.93 8.88 27.70
CA LEU A 411 19.14 9.03 26.26
C LEU A 411 19.06 10.49 25.82
N THR A 412 18.11 11.26 26.36
CA THR A 412 17.98 12.71 26.07
C THR A 412 19.20 13.48 26.58
N ALA A 413 19.76 13.13 27.74
CA ALA A 413 20.98 13.72 28.27
C ALA A 413 22.20 13.41 27.40
N VAL A 414 22.35 12.16 26.94
CA VAL A 414 23.41 11.76 25.99
C VAL A 414 23.31 12.56 24.69
N VAL A 415 22.13 12.65 24.09
CA VAL A 415 21.91 13.45 22.87
C VAL A 415 22.16 14.94 23.12
N SER A 416 21.83 15.45 24.31
CA SER A 416 22.11 16.85 24.68
C SER A 416 23.60 17.12 24.80
N TYR A 417 24.37 16.16 25.32
CA TYR A 417 25.82 16.26 25.47
C TYR A 417 26.54 16.19 24.12
N GLU A 418 26.13 15.26 23.26
CA GLU A 418 26.71 15.04 21.92
C GLU A 418 26.10 15.94 20.83
N ARG A 419 25.36 16.99 21.22
CA ARG A 419 24.57 17.83 20.30
C ARG A 419 25.40 18.43 19.16
N THR A 420 26.71 18.62 19.36
CA THR A 420 27.65 19.24 18.42
C THR A 420 28.56 18.24 17.69
N ASP A 421 28.69 16.98 18.14
CA ASP A 421 29.56 15.97 17.53
C ASP A 421 28.85 14.61 17.42
N LEU A 422 28.18 14.41 16.30
CA LEU A 422 27.40 13.20 16.03
C LEU A 422 28.25 11.96 15.69
N THR A 423 29.58 12.12 15.56
CA THR A 423 30.47 10.97 15.28
C THR A 423 30.45 9.95 16.43
N THR A 424 30.16 10.39 17.65
CA THR A 424 30.04 9.51 18.83
C THR A 424 28.75 8.69 18.80
N LEU A 425 27.62 9.31 18.43
CA LEU A 425 26.32 8.63 18.33
C LEU A 425 26.31 7.61 17.18
N SER A 426 26.95 7.94 16.06
CA SER A 426 27.20 7.01 14.94
C SER A 426 28.04 5.81 15.38
N ARG A 427 29.14 6.03 16.13
CA ARG A 427 29.97 4.95 16.69
C ARG A 427 29.22 4.07 17.68
N ALA A 428 28.39 4.65 18.55
CA ALA A 428 27.61 3.92 19.55
C ALA A 428 26.51 3.03 18.95
N THR A 429 26.00 3.41 17.78
CA THR A 429 24.92 2.68 17.08
C THR A 429 25.40 1.82 15.92
N GLY A 430 26.69 1.93 15.55
CA GLY A 430 27.27 1.21 14.42
C GLY A 430 26.90 1.80 13.06
N ALA A 431 26.34 3.02 13.01
CA ALA A 431 25.96 3.70 11.77
C ALA A 431 27.19 4.21 11.02
N GLN A 432 27.32 3.90 9.72
CA GLN A 432 28.39 4.42 8.88
C GLN A 432 28.05 5.81 8.35
N VAL A 433 28.67 6.85 8.89
CA VAL A 433 28.56 8.20 8.31
C VAL A 433 29.25 8.19 6.94
N LEU A 434 28.50 8.41 5.86
CA LEU A 434 29.05 8.55 4.51
C LEU A 434 29.96 9.79 4.46
N PRO A 435 31.27 9.64 4.15
CA PRO A 435 32.16 10.77 3.98
C PRO A 435 31.72 11.63 2.78
N GLY A 436 31.68 12.96 2.95
CA GLY A 436 31.50 13.89 1.84
C GLY A 436 30.07 14.39 1.55
N LEU A 437 29.08 14.09 2.40
CA LEU A 437 27.80 14.80 2.34
C LEU A 437 27.97 16.20 2.94
N PRO A 438 27.87 17.29 2.16
CA PRO A 438 28.00 18.63 2.70
C PRO A 438 26.85 18.90 3.68
N ALA A 439 27.18 19.40 4.88
CA ALA A 439 26.18 20.06 5.71
C ALA A 439 25.65 21.25 4.92
N ARG A 440 24.36 21.23 4.53
CA ARG A 440 23.78 22.33 3.76
C ARG A 440 23.75 23.62 4.60
N PRO A 441 24.08 24.79 4.01
CA PRO A 441 23.96 26.06 4.71
C PRO A 441 22.49 26.33 5.10
N GLY A 442 22.20 26.51 6.39
CA GLY A 442 20.90 27.01 6.87
C GLY A 442 19.89 25.97 7.40
N GLY A 443 20.22 24.67 7.39
CA GLY A 443 19.43 23.64 8.08
C GLY A 443 19.76 23.56 9.58
N ALA A 444 18.80 23.13 10.42
CA ALA A 444 19.09 22.82 11.82
C ALA A 444 20.15 21.70 11.86
N PRO A 445 21.22 21.81 12.66
CA PRO A 445 22.19 20.73 12.82
C PRO A 445 21.47 19.45 13.20
N LEU A 446 21.89 18.32 12.64
CA LEU A 446 21.25 17.02 12.91
C LEU A 446 21.07 16.75 14.42
N GLY A 447 22.05 17.13 15.23
CA GLY A 447 21.99 16.96 16.69
C GLY A 447 20.83 17.73 17.32
N GLU A 448 20.43 18.85 16.74
CA GLU A 448 19.26 19.62 17.17
C GLU A 448 17.94 18.92 16.84
N LEU A 449 17.80 18.31 15.66
CA LEU A 449 16.59 17.54 15.31
C LEU A 449 16.40 16.34 16.26
N VAL A 450 17.46 15.54 16.45
CA VAL A 450 17.42 14.38 17.36
C VAL A 450 17.11 14.83 18.78
N TRP A 451 17.68 15.95 19.22
CA TRP A 451 17.44 16.55 20.53
C TRP A 451 15.98 16.99 20.72
N TRP A 452 15.40 17.70 19.74
CA TRP A 452 13.99 18.10 19.78
C TRP A 452 13.04 16.90 19.82
N SER A 453 13.30 15.85 19.02
CA SER A 453 12.51 14.63 19.05
C SER A 453 12.60 13.90 20.39
N ALA A 454 13.80 13.80 20.99
CA ALA A 454 13.99 13.20 22.30
C ALA A 454 13.29 14.00 23.42
N LEU A 455 13.35 15.33 23.37
CA LEU A 455 12.62 16.20 24.29
C LEU A 455 11.11 16.04 24.14
N ALA A 456 10.59 16.06 22.91
CA ALA A 456 9.17 15.90 22.64
C ALA A 456 8.63 14.56 23.16
N ALA A 457 9.40 13.48 23.01
CA ALA A 457 9.05 12.16 23.55
C ALA A 457 9.09 12.10 25.10
N SER A 458 9.88 12.96 25.75
CA SER A 458 10.01 13.01 27.22
C SER A 458 8.81 13.65 27.92
N VAL A 459 8.10 14.56 27.24
CA VAL A 459 6.99 15.32 27.85
C VAL A 459 5.80 14.41 28.24
N PRO A 460 5.22 13.57 27.35
CA PRO A 460 4.07 12.74 27.70
C PRO A 460 4.38 11.74 28.83
N ILE A 461 5.55 11.11 28.79
CA ILE A 461 5.94 10.13 29.80
C ILE A 461 6.19 10.79 31.17
N SER A 462 6.72 12.02 31.21
CA SER A 462 6.88 12.79 32.45
C SER A 462 5.53 13.20 33.06
N ILE A 463 4.59 13.62 32.22
CA ILE A 463 3.21 13.91 32.65
C ILE A 463 2.57 12.62 33.18
N ALA A 464 2.69 11.50 32.49
CA ALA A 464 2.13 10.22 32.92
C ALA A 464 2.71 9.73 34.25
N ALA A 465 4.02 9.88 34.48
CA ALA A 465 4.68 9.55 35.74
C ALA A 465 4.11 10.40 36.89
N SER A 466 4.03 11.72 36.69
CA SER A 466 3.47 12.68 37.66
C SER A 466 2.02 12.33 37.99
N LEU A 467 1.22 12.04 36.97
CA LEU A 467 -0.14 11.58 37.12
C LEU A 467 -0.18 10.31 37.99
N LEU A 468 0.58 9.26 37.65
CA LEU A 468 0.57 7.97 38.35
C LEU A 468 0.97 8.03 39.83
N VAL A 469 1.62 9.09 40.30
CA VAL A 469 1.90 9.31 41.73
C VAL A 469 0.66 9.86 42.47
N THR A 470 -0.25 10.56 41.80
CA THR A 470 -1.47 11.10 42.43
C THR A 470 -2.56 10.05 42.68
N LYS A 471 -3.34 10.16 43.77
CA LYS A 471 -4.37 9.15 44.15
C LYS A 471 -5.77 9.38 43.52
N LYS A 472 -5.93 10.30 42.57
CA LYS A 472 -7.26 10.69 42.06
C LYS A 472 -7.83 9.69 41.05
N ARG A 473 -9.16 9.49 41.03
CA ARG A 473 -9.84 8.60 40.05
C ARG A 473 -9.92 9.20 38.63
N ALA A 474 -9.93 10.53 38.51
CA ALA A 474 -9.91 11.23 37.21
C ALA A 474 -8.62 10.98 36.40
N LEU A 475 -7.59 10.46 37.09
CA LEU A 475 -6.27 10.23 36.56
C LEU A 475 -6.21 9.32 35.33
N TYR A 476 -7.03 8.27 35.31
CA TYR A 476 -6.98 7.28 34.24
C TYR A 476 -7.51 7.83 32.92
N VAL A 477 -8.42 8.81 32.97
CA VAL A 477 -8.89 9.54 31.78
C VAL A 477 -7.79 10.48 31.28
N ALA A 478 -7.10 11.17 32.20
CA ALA A 478 -5.94 11.99 31.86
C ALA A 478 -4.82 11.15 31.22
N LEU A 479 -4.49 9.98 31.79
CA LEU A 479 -3.51 9.04 31.23
C LEU A 479 -3.85 8.59 29.80
N THR A 480 -5.13 8.29 29.52
CA THR A 480 -5.54 7.98 28.14
C THR A 480 -5.42 9.17 27.20
N GLY A 481 -5.68 10.39 27.69
CA GLY A 481 -5.49 11.62 26.94
C GLY A 481 -4.02 11.88 26.62
N VAL A 482 -3.13 11.70 27.60
CA VAL A 482 -1.67 11.86 27.42
C VAL A 482 -1.10 10.85 26.43
N LEU A 483 -1.57 9.60 26.44
CA LEU A 483 -1.18 8.61 25.45
C LEU A 483 -1.66 9.00 24.03
N GLY A 484 -2.88 9.54 23.90
CA GLY A 484 -3.36 10.07 22.63
C GLY A 484 -2.54 11.29 22.16
N LEU A 485 -2.20 12.20 23.08
CA LEU A 485 -1.34 13.35 22.81
C LEU A 485 0.05 12.92 22.37
N GLU A 486 0.64 11.87 22.97
CA GLU A 486 1.93 11.32 22.53
C GLU A 486 1.88 10.95 21.05
N GLN A 487 0.84 10.24 20.60
CA GLN A 487 0.70 9.88 19.19
C GLN A 487 0.50 11.12 18.30
N LEU A 488 -0.27 12.12 18.77
CA LEU A 488 -0.49 13.38 18.04
C LEU A 488 0.80 14.20 17.85
N ILE A 489 1.83 14.04 18.70
CA ILE A 489 3.13 14.71 18.50
C ILE A 489 3.77 14.27 17.18
N SER A 490 3.52 13.03 16.72
CA SER A 490 4.01 12.56 15.44
C SER A 490 3.20 13.04 14.24
N PHE A 491 2.01 13.61 14.45
CA PHE A 491 1.07 13.98 13.38
C PHE A 491 1.66 14.99 12.37
N PRO A 492 2.31 16.09 12.79
CA PRO A 492 2.90 17.05 11.84
C PRO A 492 4.02 16.45 10.98
N ALA A 493 4.68 15.38 11.45
CA ALA A 493 5.69 14.70 10.66
C ALA A 493 5.07 13.87 9.52
N HIS A 494 3.84 13.35 9.65
CA HIS A 494 3.29 12.34 8.72
C HIS A 494 2.11 12.74 7.90
N ALA A 495 1.25 13.58 8.46
CA ALA A 495 0.14 14.10 7.71
C ALA A 495 0.70 15.13 6.71
N ARG A 496 1.33 14.63 5.65
CA ARG A 496 1.82 15.40 4.52
C ARG A 496 0.61 16.00 3.86
N MET A 497 0.32 17.24 4.25
CA MET A 497 -0.85 17.97 3.83
C MET A 497 -0.47 19.26 3.14
N GLY A 498 -1.12 19.52 2.02
CA GLY A 498 -0.74 20.63 1.16
C GLY A 498 -1.91 21.15 0.34
N PRO A 499 -1.67 22.19 -0.45
CA PRO A 499 -2.65 22.72 -1.41
C PRO A 499 -3.03 21.65 -2.45
N ALA A 500 -4.14 21.81 -3.16
CA ALA A 500 -4.57 20.90 -4.24
C ALA A 500 -3.46 20.66 -5.27
N LEU A 501 -3.16 19.40 -5.59
CA LEU A 501 -2.12 19.01 -6.53
C LEU A 501 -2.66 18.51 -7.85
N ALA A 502 -3.92 18.15 -8.05
CA ALA A 502 -4.39 17.75 -9.39
C ALA A 502 -4.73 18.98 -10.25
N SER A 503 -5.16 20.10 -9.65
CA SER A 503 -5.60 21.31 -10.35
C SER A 503 -4.52 22.37 -10.65
N ARG A 504 -3.34 22.31 -10.02
CA ARG A 504 -2.21 23.25 -10.19
C ARG A 504 -1.35 23.02 -11.43
N ALA A 505 -1.43 23.78 -12.52
CA ALA A 505 -0.55 23.61 -13.71
C ALA A 505 0.87 23.02 -13.44
N SER A 506 1.20 21.88 -14.06
CA SER A 506 2.49 21.18 -13.86
C SER A 506 3.67 21.84 -14.60
N GLY A 507 3.39 22.86 -15.40
CA GLY A 507 4.29 23.40 -16.43
C GLY A 507 4.36 22.53 -17.68
N LEU A 508 3.59 21.43 -17.71
CA LEU A 508 3.54 20.49 -18.82
C LEU A 508 2.21 20.50 -19.58
N ASP A 509 1.34 21.50 -19.42
CA ASP A 509 0.06 21.51 -20.16
C ASP A 509 0.32 21.34 -21.68
N PRO A 510 -0.18 20.25 -22.32
CA PRO A 510 0.06 19.99 -23.74
C PRO A 510 -0.37 21.16 -24.63
N ARG A 511 -1.40 21.92 -24.20
CA ARG A 511 -1.92 23.07 -24.94
C ARG A 511 -0.98 24.26 -24.85
N THR A 512 -0.40 24.52 -23.67
CA THR A 512 0.53 25.64 -23.48
C THR A 512 1.87 25.37 -24.17
N LEU A 513 2.29 24.11 -24.20
CA LEU A 513 3.52 23.67 -24.86
C LEU A 513 3.36 23.42 -26.37
N ALA A 514 2.16 23.63 -26.93
CA ALA A 514 1.83 23.39 -28.34
C ALA A 514 2.28 21.98 -28.82
N LEU A 515 2.09 20.97 -27.98
CA LEU A 515 2.44 19.58 -28.30
C LEU A 515 1.46 19.01 -29.33
N ASP A 516 1.88 17.99 -30.09
CA ASP A 516 1.07 17.37 -31.13
C ASP A 516 -0.29 16.89 -30.56
N ALA A 517 -1.37 17.11 -31.32
CA ALA A 517 -2.76 16.93 -30.88
C ALA A 517 -3.23 15.47 -30.62
N GLY A 518 -2.31 14.52 -30.44
CA GLY A 518 -2.62 13.09 -30.29
C GLY A 518 -2.11 12.52 -28.96
N ALA A 519 -2.93 12.60 -27.90
CA ALA A 519 -2.74 11.96 -26.58
C ALA A 519 -1.26 11.62 -26.26
N PRO A 520 -0.41 12.65 -26.05
CA PRO A 520 1.04 12.47 -25.99
C PRO A 520 1.43 11.45 -24.91
N VAL A 521 2.33 10.54 -25.27
CA VAL A 521 2.92 9.58 -24.33
C VAL A 521 4.14 10.23 -23.71
N MET A 522 4.07 10.49 -22.41
CA MET A 522 5.16 11.07 -21.63
C MET A 522 5.93 9.98 -20.88
N CYS A 523 7.25 10.08 -20.92
CA CYS A 523 8.16 9.28 -20.11
C CYS A 523 9.11 10.20 -19.36
N VAL A 524 9.55 9.77 -18.19
CA VAL A 524 10.34 10.57 -17.26
C VAL A 524 11.59 9.78 -16.90
N GLY A 525 12.75 10.41 -17.07
CA GLY A 525 14.02 9.78 -16.79
C GLY A 525 14.07 9.35 -15.34
N SER A 526 14.57 8.14 -15.05
CA SER A 526 14.69 7.68 -13.67
C SER A 526 15.61 8.58 -12.86
N ARG A 527 16.59 9.25 -13.50
CA ARG A 527 17.35 10.33 -12.87
C ARG A 527 16.45 11.45 -12.37
N VAL A 528 15.41 11.88 -13.07
CA VAL A 528 14.43 12.89 -12.59
C VAL A 528 13.60 12.37 -11.42
N LEU A 529 13.21 11.09 -11.46
CA LEU A 529 12.49 10.44 -10.36
C LEU A 529 13.33 10.30 -9.09
N THR A 530 14.66 10.26 -9.23
CA THR A 530 15.63 10.12 -8.12
C THR A 530 16.41 11.40 -7.81
N SER A 531 16.44 12.37 -8.73
CA SER A 531 17.25 13.57 -8.60
C SER A 531 16.55 14.47 -7.62
N ARG A 532 17.33 14.85 -6.61
CA ARG A 532 16.98 15.90 -5.67
C ARG A 532 17.09 17.22 -6.45
N VAL A 533 16.10 17.54 -7.29
CA VAL A 533 16.03 18.87 -7.92
C VAL A 533 16.04 19.86 -6.76
N GLU A 534 17.10 20.66 -6.70
CA GLU A 534 17.33 21.64 -5.65
C GLU A 534 16.14 22.59 -5.61
N PRO A 535 15.35 22.60 -4.52
CA PRO A 535 14.27 23.55 -4.44
C PRO A 535 14.88 24.92 -4.12
N GLU A 536 14.78 25.86 -5.07
CA GLU A 536 14.95 27.31 -4.80
C GLU A 536 13.93 27.83 -3.76
N VAL A 537 12.89 27.05 -3.46
CA VAL A 537 11.87 27.36 -2.46
C VAL A 537 12.24 26.67 -1.14
N ASP A 538 12.29 27.41 -0.04
CA ASP A 538 12.55 26.87 1.31
C ASP A 538 11.67 25.62 1.57
N PRO A 539 12.24 24.41 1.60
CA PRO A 539 11.49 23.16 1.72
C PRO A 539 10.82 23.00 3.09
N ARG A 540 11.07 23.93 4.03
CA ARG A 540 10.28 24.09 5.25
C ARG A 540 8.81 24.44 5.00
N TRP A 541 8.44 24.92 3.81
CA TRP A 541 7.10 25.49 3.56
C TRP A 541 6.25 24.79 2.48
N ASP A 542 6.80 24.09 1.48
CA ASP A 542 5.99 23.33 0.49
C ASP A 542 6.71 22.13 -0.19
N PRO A 543 7.06 21.05 0.54
CA PRO A 543 7.62 19.81 -0.04
C PRO A 543 6.63 19.07 -0.97
N ILE A 544 5.37 19.48 -0.98
CA ILE A 544 4.26 18.85 -1.73
C ILE A 544 4.19 19.45 -3.14
N ALA A 545 4.55 20.72 -3.32
CA ALA A 545 4.85 21.28 -4.63
C ALA A 545 6.05 20.58 -5.30
N ALA A 546 7.02 20.07 -4.53
CA ALA A 546 8.15 19.31 -5.08
C ALA A 546 7.71 17.98 -5.71
N ASP A 547 6.71 17.28 -5.15
CA ASP A 547 6.18 16.03 -5.73
C ASP A 547 5.51 16.26 -7.10
N ARG A 548 4.70 17.32 -7.27
CA ARG A 548 4.16 17.68 -8.61
C ARG A 548 5.27 18.11 -9.58
N ARG A 549 6.39 18.66 -9.06
CA ARG A 549 7.55 19.07 -9.86
C ARG A 549 8.46 17.90 -10.28
N ASN A 550 8.42 16.77 -9.57
CA ASN A 550 9.22 15.57 -9.87
C ASN A 550 8.60 14.68 -10.97
N LEU A 551 7.52 15.14 -11.63
CA LEU A 551 6.95 14.53 -12.85
C LEU A 551 6.72 13.03 -12.69
N VAL A 552 6.02 12.70 -11.63
CA VAL A 552 5.87 11.33 -11.20
C VAL A 552 5.06 10.51 -12.22
N PRO A 553 5.38 9.21 -12.42
CA PRO A 553 4.65 8.36 -13.36
C PRO A 553 3.15 8.40 -13.06
N PHE A 554 2.31 8.34 -14.09
CA PHE A 554 0.83 8.44 -14.04
C PHE A 554 0.22 9.77 -13.63
N PHE A 555 0.93 10.65 -12.92
CA PHE A 555 0.37 11.94 -12.53
C PHE A 555 0.00 12.82 -13.74
N GLY A 556 0.71 12.63 -14.86
CA GLY A 556 0.41 13.27 -16.15
C GLY A 556 -1.00 13.00 -16.71
N ALA A 557 -1.70 11.97 -16.24
CA ALA A 557 -3.11 11.74 -16.61
C ALA A 557 -4.02 12.92 -16.20
N CYS A 558 -3.70 13.62 -15.10
CA CYS A 558 -4.41 14.83 -14.71
C CYS A 558 -4.17 16.01 -15.66
N ASP A 559 -3.08 15.97 -16.43
CA ASP A 559 -2.69 17.00 -17.42
C ASP A 559 -3.01 16.57 -18.87
N GLY A 560 -3.63 15.40 -19.07
CA GLY A 560 -3.99 14.87 -20.38
C GLY A 560 -2.89 14.07 -21.10
N PHE A 561 -1.82 13.69 -20.39
CA PHE A 561 -0.81 12.76 -20.91
C PHE A 561 -1.17 11.30 -20.62
N SER A 562 -0.77 10.43 -21.53
CA SER A 562 -0.60 9.02 -21.22
C SER A 562 0.84 8.76 -20.74
N SER A 563 1.03 7.71 -19.96
CA SER A 563 2.35 7.30 -19.47
C SER A 563 2.79 6.02 -20.13
N GLY A 564 4.04 6.01 -20.63
CA GLY A 564 4.68 4.80 -21.15
C GLY A 564 5.24 3.86 -20.08
N GLU A 565 5.29 4.32 -18.83
CA GLU A 565 5.93 3.62 -17.71
C GLU A 565 4.90 2.80 -16.93
N MET A 566 5.16 1.52 -16.67
CA MET A 566 4.20 0.68 -15.95
C MET A 566 4.50 0.66 -14.44
N TYR A 567 4.08 1.70 -13.70
CA TYR A 567 4.21 1.77 -12.24
C TYR A 567 3.09 1.02 -11.51
N SER A 568 3.02 -0.31 -11.65
CA SER A 568 1.97 -1.13 -11.04
C SER A 568 2.47 -2.52 -10.61
N ILE A 569 1.57 -3.37 -10.10
CA ILE A 569 1.94 -4.75 -9.76
C ILE A 569 2.31 -5.60 -11.00
N PHE A 570 1.90 -5.15 -12.19
CA PHE A 570 2.12 -5.85 -13.45
C PHE A 570 3.44 -5.48 -14.14
N GLN A 571 4.22 -4.56 -13.57
CA GLN A 571 5.50 -4.13 -14.18
C GLN A 571 6.36 -5.34 -14.58
N THR A 572 6.73 -5.38 -15.85
CA THR A 572 7.58 -6.44 -16.41
C THR A 572 9.05 -6.16 -16.11
N ARG A 573 9.90 -7.19 -16.14
CA ARG A 573 11.36 -7.03 -15.98
C ARG A 573 11.94 -6.11 -17.06
N LEU A 574 11.47 -6.23 -18.30
CA LEU A 574 11.89 -5.36 -19.40
C LEU A 574 11.52 -3.91 -19.15
N ASN A 575 10.28 -3.61 -18.75
CA ASN A 575 9.86 -2.24 -18.44
C ASN A 575 10.73 -1.63 -17.33
N PHE A 576 11.03 -2.40 -16.29
CA PHE A 576 11.94 -1.98 -15.22
C PHE A 576 13.37 -1.70 -15.74
N HIS A 577 13.97 -2.62 -16.49
CA HIS A 577 15.35 -2.48 -16.97
C HIS A 577 15.55 -1.49 -18.13
N MET A 578 14.45 -1.02 -18.74
CA MET A 578 14.47 0.11 -19.67
C MET A 578 14.63 1.45 -18.92
N LEU A 579 14.19 1.53 -17.66
CA LEU A 579 14.29 2.70 -16.80
C LEU A 579 15.51 2.65 -15.85
N PHE A 580 16.00 1.45 -15.51
CA PHE A 580 17.06 1.20 -14.53
C PHE A 580 18.14 0.21 -15.04
N GLU A 581 19.42 0.43 -14.73
CA GLU A 581 20.54 -0.49 -15.02
C GLU A 581 21.29 -0.80 -13.73
N ASP A 582 21.45 -2.08 -13.38
CA ASP A 582 22.02 -2.53 -12.10
C ASP A 582 21.45 -1.79 -10.88
N ASP A 583 20.12 -1.60 -10.87
CA ASP A 583 19.36 -0.82 -9.88
C ASP A 583 19.77 0.67 -9.75
N LYS A 584 20.55 1.18 -10.71
CA LYS A 584 20.90 2.60 -10.82
C LYS A 584 20.02 3.30 -11.85
N PRO A 585 19.62 4.56 -11.59
CA PRO A 585 18.89 5.36 -12.55
C PRO A 585 19.74 5.61 -13.81
N ILE A 586 19.25 5.16 -14.96
CA ILE A 586 19.81 5.55 -16.26
C ILE A 586 19.09 6.81 -16.73
N GLY A 587 19.81 7.81 -17.23
CA GLY A 587 19.16 8.78 -18.13
C GLY A 587 18.58 7.99 -19.31
N ALA A 588 17.29 8.12 -19.62
CA ALA A 588 16.65 7.19 -20.54
C ALA A 588 17.39 7.16 -21.89
N PRO A 589 17.92 6.01 -22.33
CA PRO A 589 18.47 5.89 -23.68
C PRO A 589 17.31 6.08 -24.67
N GLY A 590 17.48 6.88 -25.74
CA GLY A 590 16.37 7.17 -26.65
C GLY A 590 15.76 5.92 -27.31
N ALA A 591 16.52 4.83 -27.43
CA ALA A 591 16.00 3.52 -27.84
C ALA A 591 15.01 2.90 -26.84
N ALA A 592 15.24 3.05 -25.53
CA ALA A 592 14.32 2.60 -24.48
C ALA A 592 13.05 3.45 -24.47
N SER A 593 13.17 4.78 -24.62
CA SER A 593 12.00 5.67 -24.74
C SER A 593 11.16 5.33 -25.98
N ARG A 594 11.79 5.06 -27.13
CA ARG A 594 11.06 4.55 -28.31
C ARG A 594 10.37 3.21 -28.04
N ALA A 595 11.05 2.27 -27.40
CA ALA A 595 10.50 0.95 -27.07
C ALA A 595 9.33 1.03 -26.08
N MET A 596 9.33 2.01 -25.18
CA MET A 596 8.19 2.33 -24.31
C MET A 596 7.09 3.13 -25.02
N GLY A 597 7.24 3.46 -26.31
CA GLY A 597 6.24 4.20 -27.07
C GLY A 597 6.15 5.70 -26.74
N CYS A 598 7.16 6.27 -26.08
CA CYS A 598 7.16 7.67 -25.66
C CYS A 598 7.19 8.62 -26.87
N SER A 599 6.33 9.64 -26.86
CA SER A 599 6.37 10.78 -27.79
C SER A 599 7.25 11.90 -27.23
N TYR A 600 7.23 12.05 -25.91
CA TYR A 600 7.98 13.07 -25.17
C TYR A 600 8.70 12.44 -23.98
N PHE A 601 9.82 13.06 -23.63
CA PHE A 601 10.68 12.63 -22.56
C PHE A 601 11.14 13.81 -21.71
N VAL A 602 11.11 13.69 -20.39
CA VAL A 602 11.70 14.68 -19.48
C VAL A 602 12.94 14.11 -18.80
N GLY A 603 14.05 14.82 -18.86
CA GLY A 603 15.35 14.39 -18.33
C GLY A 603 16.24 15.55 -17.89
N THR A 604 17.31 15.24 -17.14
CA THR A 604 18.36 16.21 -16.81
C THR A 604 19.31 16.46 -17.98
N ASP A 605 19.47 15.47 -18.86
CA ASP A 605 20.36 15.50 -20.01
C ASP A 605 19.63 14.91 -21.23
N PRO A 606 19.91 15.40 -22.46
CA PRO A 606 19.41 14.78 -23.66
C PRO A 606 19.95 13.34 -23.79
N PRO A 607 19.14 12.37 -24.24
CA PRO A 607 19.61 11.02 -24.55
C PRO A 607 20.81 11.00 -25.49
N HIS A 608 21.80 10.16 -25.19
CA HIS A 608 23.08 10.06 -25.93
C HIS A 608 22.94 9.57 -27.39
N ASP A 609 21.78 9.09 -27.81
CA ASP A 609 21.55 8.51 -29.13
C ASP A 609 21.02 9.51 -30.19
N GLY A 610 20.99 10.82 -29.87
CA GLY A 610 20.85 11.92 -30.84
C GLY A 610 19.49 12.07 -31.54
N ASN A 611 18.52 11.20 -31.23
CA ASN A 611 17.21 11.14 -31.87
C ASN A 611 16.11 11.81 -31.04
N VAL A 612 16.46 12.94 -30.45
CA VAL A 612 15.53 13.78 -29.70
C VAL A 612 15.73 15.24 -30.08
N ALA A 613 14.66 16.01 -30.06
CA ALA A 613 14.70 17.46 -30.22
C ALA A 613 14.29 18.11 -28.89
N GLN A 614 15.05 19.08 -28.41
CA GLN A 614 14.64 19.86 -27.24
C GLN A 614 13.38 20.66 -27.58
N VAL A 615 12.41 20.63 -26.68
CA VAL A 615 11.19 21.43 -26.74
C VAL A 615 11.35 22.56 -25.72
N PRO A 616 11.20 23.84 -26.11
CA PRO A 616 11.24 24.94 -25.17
C PRO A 616 10.20 24.74 -24.06
N ALA A 617 10.67 24.64 -22.82
CA ALA A 617 9.82 24.48 -21.65
C ALA A 617 10.39 25.33 -20.51
N PRO A 618 10.15 26.66 -20.53
CA PRO A 618 10.83 27.60 -19.62
C PRO A 618 10.68 27.23 -18.15
N GLU A 619 9.50 26.72 -17.76
CA GLU A 619 9.27 26.30 -16.39
C GLU A 619 10.09 25.08 -15.97
N LEU A 620 10.37 24.14 -16.89
CA LEU A 620 11.22 22.98 -16.62
C LEU A 620 12.70 23.35 -16.68
N GLU A 621 13.09 24.20 -17.62
CA GLU A 621 14.46 24.69 -17.79
C GLU A 621 14.92 25.47 -16.55
N ALA A 622 14.04 26.30 -15.96
CA ALA A 622 14.28 26.96 -14.68
C ALA A 622 14.56 25.98 -13.52
N ARG A 623 14.22 24.69 -13.68
CA ARG A 623 14.45 23.62 -12.69
C ARG A 623 15.65 22.72 -13.05
N GLY A 624 16.42 23.06 -14.09
CA GLY A 624 17.51 22.21 -14.60
C GLY A 624 17.01 20.93 -15.28
N LEU A 625 15.77 20.93 -15.80
CA LEU A 625 15.17 19.82 -16.53
C LEU A 625 14.93 20.22 -17.99
N GLY A 626 15.18 19.30 -18.91
CA GLY A 626 14.85 19.44 -20.32
C GLY A 626 13.61 18.62 -20.70
N LEU A 627 12.74 19.21 -21.52
CA LEU A 627 11.70 18.49 -22.25
C LEU A 627 12.22 18.16 -23.65
N PHE A 628 12.09 16.91 -24.06
CA PHE A 628 12.61 16.41 -25.32
C PHE A 628 11.50 15.68 -26.09
N ARG A 629 11.35 16.00 -27.37
CA ARG A 629 10.49 15.28 -28.31
C ARG A 629 11.29 14.15 -28.94
N VAL A 630 10.72 12.94 -28.96
CA VAL A 630 11.29 11.81 -29.71
C VAL A 630 11.03 12.06 -31.20
N THR A 631 12.08 12.10 -32.03
CA THR A 631 11.96 12.49 -33.45
C THR A 631 11.37 11.39 -34.35
N ASP A 632 11.48 10.13 -33.92
CA ASP A 632 10.95 8.94 -34.58
C ASP A 632 10.25 8.04 -33.54
N PRO A 633 9.08 8.43 -33.02
CA PRO A 633 8.36 7.65 -32.02
C PRO A 633 7.62 6.46 -32.66
N LEU A 634 7.38 5.39 -31.91
CA LEU A 634 6.50 4.32 -32.37
C LEU A 634 5.07 4.88 -32.57
N PRO A 635 4.46 4.71 -33.76
CA PRO A 635 3.10 5.14 -34.01
C PRO A 635 2.10 4.25 -33.25
N GLN A 636 0.84 4.68 -33.17
CA GLN A 636 -0.20 3.95 -32.43
C GLN A 636 -0.42 2.53 -32.98
N VAL A 637 -0.28 2.36 -34.30
CA VAL A 637 -0.30 1.07 -34.98
C VAL A 637 0.89 1.04 -35.94
N PHE A 638 1.59 -0.09 -36.02
CA PHE A 638 2.75 -0.27 -36.88
C PHE A 638 2.84 -1.70 -37.42
N VAL A 639 3.69 -1.89 -38.42
CA VAL A 639 4.01 -3.23 -38.96
C VAL A 639 5.44 -3.58 -38.56
N SER A 640 5.63 -4.76 -37.99
CA SER A 640 6.96 -5.32 -37.75
C SER A 640 7.57 -5.76 -39.08
N ARG A 641 8.51 -4.97 -39.61
CA ARG A 641 9.23 -5.28 -40.85
C ARG A 641 10.48 -6.07 -40.51
N ASN A 642 10.63 -7.25 -41.11
CA ASN A 642 11.73 -8.20 -40.83
C ASN A 642 11.82 -8.55 -39.33
N PRO A 643 10.76 -9.15 -38.76
CA PRO A 643 10.70 -9.46 -37.34
C PRO A 643 11.88 -10.34 -36.91
N ILE A 644 12.42 -10.06 -35.72
CA ILE A 644 13.53 -10.77 -35.07
C ILE A 644 12.99 -11.32 -33.74
N GLY A 645 12.88 -12.63 -33.65
CA GLY A 645 12.40 -13.33 -32.46
C GLY A 645 13.50 -13.52 -31.42
N HIS A 646 13.25 -13.08 -30.18
CA HIS A 646 14.10 -13.33 -29.01
C HIS A 646 13.41 -14.28 -28.04
N ARG A 647 14.21 -15.07 -27.31
CA ARG A 647 13.68 -16.08 -26.36
C ARG A 647 13.78 -15.64 -24.91
N THR A 648 14.61 -14.64 -24.62
CA THR A 648 14.86 -14.17 -23.26
C THR A 648 14.77 -12.66 -23.16
N ASP A 649 14.29 -12.16 -22.02
CA ASP A 649 14.25 -10.72 -21.73
C ASP A 649 15.64 -10.06 -21.89
N GLY A 650 16.73 -10.78 -21.56
CA GLY A 650 18.09 -10.26 -21.72
C GLY A 650 18.50 -10.04 -23.19
N GLU A 651 18.08 -10.93 -24.10
CA GLU A 651 18.28 -10.76 -25.54
C GLU A 651 17.45 -9.60 -26.09
N THR A 652 16.16 -9.56 -25.73
CA THR A 652 15.24 -8.48 -26.10
C THR A 652 15.81 -7.13 -25.69
N LEU A 653 16.23 -6.98 -24.42
CA LEU A 653 16.76 -5.72 -23.90
C LEU A 653 18.05 -5.29 -24.62
N ARG A 654 18.97 -6.22 -24.89
CA ARG A 654 20.19 -5.92 -25.67
C ARG A 654 19.86 -5.48 -27.09
N SER A 655 18.86 -6.11 -27.72
CA SER A 655 18.39 -5.73 -29.05
C SER A 655 17.80 -4.33 -29.02
N ILE A 656 16.94 -4.01 -28.06
CA ILE A 656 16.33 -2.68 -27.88
C ILE A 656 17.42 -1.61 -27.74
N ARG A 657 18.40 -1.83 -26.85
CA ARG A 657 19.48 -0.85 -26.60
C ARG A 657 20.36 -0.57 -27.82
N ARG A 658 20.43 -1.49 -28.79
CA ARG A 658 21.18 -1.33 -30.04
C ARG A 658 20.37 -0.67 -31.16
N SER A 659 19.05 -0.59 -31.01
CA SER A 659 18.16 -0.05 -32.05
C SER A 659 18.28 1.46 -32.19
N LYS A 660 18.38 1.93 -33.43
CA LYS A 660 18.54 3.35 -33.77
C LYS A 660 17.29 4.01 -34.39
N SER A 661 16.23 3.26 -34.63
CA SER A 661 14.97 3.75 -35.22
C SER A 661 13.75 3.05 -34.62
N ALA A 662 12.57 3.65 -34.77
CA ALA A 662 11.28 3.05 -34.42
C ALA A 662 11.06 1.73 -35.18
N SER A 663 11.43 1.68 -36.47
CA SER A 663 11.33 0.46 -37.29
C SER A 663 12.20 -0.68 -36.75
N ALA A 664 13.42 -0.40 -36.28
CA ALA A 664 14.30 -1.40 -35.69
C ALA A 664 13.78 -1.89 -34.34
N VAL A 665 13.16 -1.02 -33.55
CA VAL A 665 12.49 -1.40 -32.29
C VAL A 665 11.24 -2.24 -32.56
N ALA A 666 10.42 -1.85 -33.54
CA ALA A 666 9.21 -2.58 -33.97
C ALA A 666 9.52 -3.98 -34.54
N ALA A 667 10.73 -4.21 -35.04
CA ALA A 667 11.17 -5.52 -35.50
C ALA A 667 11.42 -6.52 -34.36
N ILE A 668 11.59 -6.06 -33.12
CA ILE A 668 11.94 -6.92 -31.98
C ILE A 668 10.68 -7.62 -31.47
N ILE A 669 10.62 -8.94 -31.61
CA ILE A 669 9.52 -9.78 -31.17
C ILE A 669 10.00 -10.69 -30.04
N ASP A 670 9.21 -10.80 -28.98
CA ASP A 670 9.35 -11.86 -28.00
C ASP A 670 7.99 -12.43 -27.60
N ASP A 671 8.03 -13.56 -26.91
CA ASP A 671 6.84 -14.29 -26.50
C ASP A 671 7.04 -14.79 -25.07
N PRO A 672 6.76 -13.93 -24.08
CA PRO A 672 6.92 -14.31 -22.67
C PRO A 672 5.93 -15.40 -22.23
N ALA A 673 4.86 -15.64 -23.00
CA ALA A 673 3.91 -16.72 -22.72
C ALA A 673 4.40 -18.07 -23.29
N GLY A 674 5.38 -18.07 -24.20
CA GLY A 674 6.03 -19.26 -24.74
C GLY A 674 5.16 -20.11 -25.66
N HIS A 675 4.03 -19.58 -26.13
CA HIS A 675 3.02 -20.32 -26.88
C HIS A 675 3.19 -20.25 -28.41
N THR A 676 3.97 -19.29 -28.91
CA THR A 676 3.86 -18.77 -30.28
C THR A 676 5.18 -18.81 -31.05
N LEU A 677 6.32 -18.54 -30.42
CA LEU A 677 7.62 -18.46 -31.13
C LEU A 677 8.36 -19.81 -31.29
N SER A 678 7.94 -20.86 -30.60
CA SER A 678 8.60 -22.18 -30.67
C SER A 678 8.28 -22.89 -31.99
N GLY A 679 9.25 -22.92 -32.92
CA GLY A 679 9.19 -23.73 -34.15
C GLY A 679 8.39 -23.12 -35.31
N ARG A 680 7.95 -21.85 -35.21
CA ARG A 680 7.23 -21.15 -36.28
C ARG A 680 8.16 -20.20 -37.05
N VAL A 681 8.01 -20.15 -38.38
CA VAL A 681 8.67 -19.18 -39.25
C VAL A 681 7.93 -17.84 -39.12
N LEU A 682 8.63 -16.77 -38.80
CA LEU A 682 8.02 -15.44 -38.68
C LEU A 682 7.39 -15.01 -40.01
N PRO A 683 6.23 -14.34 -39.98
CA PRO A 683 5.47 -14.07 -41.18
C PRO A 683 6.17 -12.99 -42.01
N SER A 684 6.10 -13.15 -43.33
CA SER A 684 6.63 -12.19 -44.30
C SER A 684 5.56 -11.84 -45.33
N GLY A 685 5.42 -10.54 -45.60
CA GLY A 685 4.45 -10.00 -46.53
C GLY A 685 5.04 -8.81 -47.28
N THR A 686 4.49 -8.53 -48.45
CA THR A 686 4.96 -7.47 -49.35
C THR A 686 3.96 -6.31 -49.36
N GLY A 687 4.49 -5.09 -49.19
CA GLY A 687 3.66 -3.87 -49.24
C GLY A 687 2.66 -3.75 -48.09
N VAL A 688 2.89 -4.43 -46.97
CA VAL A 688 1.94 -4.43 -45.85
C VAL A 688 1.88 -3.05 -45.19
N ALA A 689 0.68 -2.48 -45.15
CA ALA A 689 0.34 -1.29 -44.39
C ALA A 689 -0.86 -1.56 -43.48
N VAL A 690 -0.98 -0.80 -42.40
CA VAL A 690 -2.06 -0.97 -41.43
C VAL A 690 -2.60 0.39 -41.00
N GLU A 691 -3.92 0.45 -40.90
CA GLU A 691 -4.66 1.62 -40.45
C GLU A 691 -5.58 1.24 -39.29
N LEU A 692 -5.74 2.17 -38.36
CA LEU A 692 -6.64 2.04 -37.21
C LEU A 692 -8.04 2.52 -37.63
N GLU A 693 -9.03 1.63 -37.61
CA GLU A 693 -10.41 1.98 -37.97
C GLU A 693 -11.23 2.44 -36.77
N ALA A 694 -11.11 1.71 -35.66
CA ALA A 694 -11.80 2.00 -34.41
C ALA A 694 -10.93 1.59 -33.23
N LEU A 695 -10.96 2.41 -32.19
CA LEU A 695 -10.22 2.19 -30.97
C LEU A 695 -11.09 2.56 -29.77
N ASP A 696 -11.58 1.54 -29.09
CA ASP A 696 -11.85 1.61 -27.66
C ASP A 696 -10.59 1.10 -26.93
N SER A 697 -10.45 1.50 -25.66
CA SER A 697 -9.39 1.02 -24.78
C SER A 697 -9.26 -0.51 -24.72
N SER A 698 -10.35 -1.25 -24.91
CA SER A 698 -10.40 -2.71 -24.80
C SER A 698 -10.78 -3.45 -26.09
N THR A 699 -11.17 -2.73 -27.14
CA THR A 699 -11.57 -3.30 -28.44
C THR A 699 -11.02 -2.46 -29.57
N ILE A 700 -10.36 -3.10 -30.53
CA ILE A 700 -9.61 -2.44 -31.60
C ILE A 700 -9.96 -3.09 -32.93
N GLN A 701 -10.16 -2.27 -33.96
CA GLN A 701 -10.37 -2.72 -35.34
C GLN A 701 -9.26 -2.16 -36.22
N LEU A 702 -8.63 -3.05 -36.98
CA LEU A 702 -7.48 -2.75 -37.83
C LEU A 702 -7.78 -3.16 -39.25
N ARG A 703 -7.52 -2.25 -40.19
CA ARG A 703 -7.50 -2.57 -41.61
C ARG A 703 -6.06 -2.71 -42.04
N ALA A 704 -5.69 -3.91 -42.50
CA ALA A 704 -4.40 -4.12 -43.13
C ALA A 704 -4.58 -4.22 -44.65
N THR A 705 -3.62 -3.69 -45.40
CA THR A 705 -3.54 -3.77 -46.86
C THR A 705 -2.19 -4.37 -47.25
N GLY A 706 -2.08 -4.88 -48.48
CA GLY A 706 -0.90 -5.61 -48.96
C GLY A 706 -1.17 -7.10 -49.16
N ALA A 707 -0.12 -7.91 -49.22
CA ALA A 707 -0.24 -9.36 -49.42
C ALA A 707 0.73 -10.14 -48.52
N GLY A 708 0.30 -11.32 -48.07
CA GLY A 708 1.09 -12.21 -47.21
C GLY A 708 0.96 -11.88 -45.73
N GLY A 709 1.80 -12.53 -44.91
CA GLY A 709 1.69 -12.44 -43.46
C GLY A 709 2.45 -11.25 -42.88
N ALA A 710 2.02 -10.76 -41.72
CA ALA A 710 2.72 -9.72 -40.98
C ALA A 710 2.46 -9.82 -39.48
N ILE A 711 3.39 -9.26 -38.69
CA ILE A 711 3.08 -8.93 -37.29
C ILE A 711 2.67 -7.46 -37.25
N VAL A 712 1.42 -7.23 -36.86
CA VAL A 712 0.84 -5.91 -36.70
C VAL A 712 0.96 -5.51 -35.23
N GLY A 713 1.75 -4.48 -34.95
CA GLY A 713 1.96 -3.94 -33.62
C GLY A 713 0.94 -2.86 -33.27
N LEU A 714 0.53 -2.86 -32.01
CA LEU A 714 -0.35 -1.89 -31.38
C LEU A 714 0.39 -1.29 -30.19
N ARG A 715 0.42 0.04 -30.11
CA ARG A 715 1.00 0.74 -28.95
C ARG A 715 0.04 0.67 -27.76
N THR A 716 -0.10 -0.53 -27.24
CA THR A 716 -0.74 -0.86 -25.97
C THR A 716 0.05 -1.95 -25.25
N ALA A 717 0.01 -2.04 -23.93
CA ALA A 717 0.74 -3.04 -23.18
C ALA A 717 0.31 -4.46 -23.58
N TYR A 718 1.30 -5.34 -23.79
CA TYR A 718 1.02 -6.77 -23.96
C TYR A 718 0.55 -7.37 -22.64
N LEU A 719 -0.69 -7.86 -22.65
CA LEU A 719 -1.39 -8.53 -21.57
C LEU A 719 -1.82 -9.94 -22.05
N ALA A 720 -1.90 -10.88 -21.12
CA ALA A 720 -2.30 -12.26 -21.41
C ALA A 720 -3.75 -12.36 -21.92
N GLY A 721 -4.62 -11.43 -21.54
CA GLY A 721 -6.00 -11.38 -21.96
C GLY A 721 -6.27 -10.89 -23.40
N TRP A 722 -5.27 -10.48 -24.17
CA TRP A 722 -5.51 -10.02 -25.55
C TRP A 722 -5.79 -11.19 -26.49
N GLU A 723 -6.94 -11.12 -27.16
CA GLU A 723 -7.37 -12.05 -28.20
C GLU A 723 -7.54 -11.29 -29.53
N ALA A 724 -7.22 -11.93 -30.64
CA ALA A 724 -7.32 -11.36 -31.97
C ALA A 724 -7.96 -12.33 -32.96
N TRP A 725 -8.69 -11.80 -33.94
CA TRP A 725 -9.38 -12.57 -34.98
C TRP A 725 -9.34 -11.88 -36.33
N GLN A 726 -9.43 -12.68 -37.38
CA GLN A 726 -9.69 -12.23 -38.75
C GLN A 726 -10.80 -13.10 -39.34
N GLY A 727 -12.01 -12.53 -39.45
CA GLY A 727 -13.21 -13.34 -39.69
C GLY A 727 -13.48 -14.27 -38.50
N GLU A 728 -13.57 -15.58 -38.76
CA GLU A 728 -13.75 -16.62 -37.72
C GLU A 728 -12.41 -17.21 -37.22
N GLU A 729 -11.29 -16.86 -37.85
CA GLU A 729 -9.97 -17.40 -37.51
C GLU A 729 -9.37 -16.66 -36.32
N THR A 730 -8.94 -17.39 -35.28
CA THR A 730 -8.19 -16.85 -34.14
C THR A 730 -6.73 -16.62 -34.53
N LEU A 731 -6.23 -15.41 -34.30
CA LEU A 731 -4.85 -15.04 -34.58
C LEU A 731 -3.98 -15.11 -33.31
N PRO A 732 -2.72 -15.56 -33.42
CA PRO A 732 -1.79 -15.51 -32.29
C PRO A 732 -1.40 -14.08 -31.90
N THR A 733 -1.20 -13.84 -30.62
CA THR A 733 -0.63 -12.60 -30.08
C THR A 733 0.81 -12.82 -29.60
N VAL A 734 1.62 -11.77 -29.71
CA VAL A 734 3.03 -11.73 -29.32
C VAL A 734 3.35 -10.38 -28.70
N ARG A 735 4.50 -10.25 -28.04
CA ARG A 735 4.97 -8.96 -27.51
C ARG A 735 6.01 -8.37 -28.46
N VAL A 736 5.88 -7.07 -28.72
CA VAL A 736 6.74 -6.30 -29.63
C VAL A 736 7.47 -5.22 -28.83
N ALA A 737 8.73 -4.97 -29.15
CA ALA A 737 9.58 -4.00 -28.46
C ALA A 737 9.67 -4.21 -26.93
N GLY A 738 9.39 -5.44 -26.46
CA GLY A 738 9.41 -5.77 -25.03
C GLY A 738 8.24 -5.24 -24.20
N THR A 739 7.27 -4.54 -24.80
CA THR A 739 6.12 -3.98 -24.04
C THR A 739 4.80 -3.95 -24.81
N HIS A 740 4.81 -3.90 -26.14
CA HIS A 740 3.63 -3.62 -26.94
C HIS A 740 2.94 -4.90 -27.43
N LEU A 741 1.63 -4.84 -27.65
CA LEU A 741 0.87 -5.93 -28.26
C LEU A 741 1.20 -6.07 -29.75
N GLY A 742 1.48 -7.28 -30.20
CA GLY A 742 1.57 -7.65 -31.60
C GLY A 742 0.57 -8.74 -31.95
N VAL A 743 -0.04 -8.63 -33.13
CA VAL A 743 -0.95 -9.64 -33.68
C VAL A 743 -0.29 -10.27 -34.90
N TRP A 744 -0.20 -11.59 -34.88
CA TRP A 744 0.35 -12.37 -35.98
C TRP A 744 -0.75 -12.63 -37.02
N VAL A 745 -0.74 -11.88 -38.11
CA VAL A 745 -1.69 -12.01 -39.21
C VAL A 745 -1.11 -12.91 -40.29
N HIS A 746 -1.81 -13.99 -40.64
CA HIS A 746 -1.33 -14.95 -41.66
C HIS A 746 -1.39 -14.38 -43.07
N ASP A 747 -2.45 -13.63 -43.39
CA ASP A 747 -2.61 -12.94 -44.66
C ASP A 747 -3.45 -11.67 -44.46
N VAL A 748 -2.82 -10.51 -44.63
CA VAL A 748 -3.48 -9.21 -44.41
C VAL A 748 -4.60 -8.92 -45.41
N SER A 749 -4.64 -9.62 -46.56
CA SER A 749 -5.65 -9.41 -47.60
C SER A 749 -7.03 -9.99 -47.27
N ARG A 750 -7.12 -10.86 -46.26
CA ARG A 750 -8.35 -11.57 -45.88
C ARG A 750 -9.42 -10.73 -45.17
N GLY A 751 -9.12 -9.46 -44.90
CA GLY A 751 -10.07 -8.52 -44.28
C GLY A 751 -9.56 -7.95 -42.96
N PRO A 752 -10.43 -7.22 -42.24
CA PRO A 752 -10.05 -6.51 -41.02
C PRO A 752 -9.68 -7.48 -39.89
N VAL A 753 -8.79 -7.00 -39.03
CA VAL A 753 -8.35 -7.70 -37.82
C VAL A 753 -9.04 -7.05 -36.63
N SER A 754 -9.81 -7.86 -35.91
CA SER A 754 -10.44 -7.46 -34.65
C SER A 754 -9.57 -7.91 -33.48
N VAL A 755 -9.36 -7.02 -32.51
CA VAL A 755 -8.61 -7.31 -31.30
C VAL A 755 -9.46 -6.91 -30.11
N SER A 756 -9.56 -7.77 -29.09
CA SER A 756 -10.26 -7.40 -27.86
C SER A 756 -9.57 -7.98 -26.63
N TYR A 757 -9.63 -7.25 -25.53
CA TYR A 757 -9.12 -7.72 -24.25
C TYR A 757 -10.21 -8.48 -23.50
N ARG A 758 -9.94 -9.75 -23.20
CA ARG A 758 -10.76 -10.61 -22.35
C ARG A 758 -9.99 -10.91 -21.06
N PRO A 759 -10.47 -10.43 -19.89
CA PRO A 759 -9.80 -10.69 -18.63
C PRO A 759 -9.57 -12.19 -18.41
N PRO A 760 -8.34 -12.62 -18.11
CA PRO A 760 -8.06 -14.02 -17.85
C PRO A 760 -8.97 -14.60 -16.75
N TYR A 761 -9.38 -15.85 -16.90
CA TYR A 761 -10.18 -16.58 -15.90
C TYR A 761 -11.53 -15.95 -15.52
N LEU A 762 -12.11 -15.07 -16.34
CA LEU A 762 -13.39 -14.40 -16.03
C LEU A 762 -14.52 -15.38 -15.66
N ALA A 763 -14.63 -16.52 -16.35
CA ALA A 763 -15.62 -17.56 -16.01
C ALA A 763 -15.41 -18.13 -14.59
N TRP A 764 -14.15 -18.31 -14.18
CA TRP A 764 -13.80 -18.78 -12.83
C TRP A 764 -14.08 -17.73 -11.75
N VAL A 765 -14.05 -16.45 -12.07
CA VAL A 765 -14.48 -15.38 -11.16
C VAL A 765 -15.94 -15.59 -10.76
N LEU A 766 -16.83 -15.83 -11.74
CA LEU A 766 -18.25 -16.04 -11.49
C LEU A 766 -18.50 -17.31 -10.66
N VAL A 767 -17.89 -18.43 -11.06
CA VAL A 767 -18.02 -19.71 -10.33
C VAL A 767 -17.50 -19.58 -8.89
N SER A 768 -16.30 -19.02 -8.71
CA SER A 768 -15.70 -18.84 -7.38
C SER A 768 -16.52 -17.89 -6.51
N SER A 769 -17.09 -16.84 -7.09
CA SER A 769 -17.98 -15.91 -6.38
C SER A 769 -19.26 -16.60 -5.90
N LEU A 770 -19.89 -17.42 -6.76
CA LEU A 770 -21.08 -18.19 -6.38
C LEU A 770 -20.79 -19.19 -5.26
N ILE A 771 -19.68 -19.95 -5.36
CA ILE A 771 -19.23 -20.86 -4.30
C ILE A 771 -19.01 -20.10 -3.00
N SER A 772 -18.37 -18.93 -3.07
CA SER A 772 -18.09 -18.09 -1.90
C SER A 772 -19.37 -17.60 -1.24
N VAL A 773 -20.34 -17.13 -2.02
CA VAL A 773 -21.67 -16.75 -1.50
C VAL A 773 -22.36 -17.95 -0.85
N GLY A 774 -22.29 -19.13 -1.48
CA GLY A 774 -22.79 -20.38 -0.90
C GLY A 774 -22.12 -20.73 0.43
N MET A 775 -20.80 -20.57 0.54
CA MET A 775 -20.06 -20.77 1.80
C MET A 775 -20.47 -19.77 2.88
N LEU A 776 -20.65 -18.49 2.55
CA LEU A 776 -21.08 -17.46 3.48
C LEU A 776 -22.52 -17.67 3.96
N ALA A 777 -23.42 -18.03 3.05
CA ALA A 777 -24.80 -18.41 3.37
C ALA A 777 -24.84 -19.67 4.24
N GLY A 778 -24.08 -20.71 3.87
CA GLY A 778 -23.94 -21.94 4.63
C GLY A 778 -23.36 -21.70 6.03
N ALA A 779 -22.35 -20.84 6.16
CA ALA A 779 -21.79 -20.43 7.44
C ALA A 779 -22.85 -19.82 8.36
N GLN A 780 -23.69 -18.94 7.81
CA GLN A 780 -24.78 -18.30 8.53
C GLN A 780 -25.89 -19.30 8.89
N TRP A 781 -26.24 -20.21 7.98
CA TRP A 781 -27.24 -21.25 8.20
C TRP A 781 -26.82 -22.25 9.29
N VAL A 782 -25.58 -22.75 9.23
CA VAL A 782 -24.99 -23.60 10.28
C VAL A 782 -25.06 -22.87 11.62
N HIS A 783 -24.72 -21.58 11.63
CA HIS A 783 -24.78 -20.78 12.83
C HIS A 783 -26.19 -20.66 13.42
N GLN A 784 -27.22 -20.43 12.60
CA GLN A 784 -28.61 -20.30 13.04
C GLN A 784 -29.20 -21.59 13.64
N ARG A 785 -28.75 -22.77 13.17
CA ARG A 785 -29.22 -24.06 13.67
C ARG A 785 -28.54 -24.53 14.95
N LEU A 786 -27.41 -23.95 15.31
CA LEU A 786 -26.71 -24.32 16.52
C LEU A 786 -27.39 -23.69 17.74
N PRO A 787 -27.67 -24.48 18.80
CA PRO A 787 -28.21 -23.91 20.03
C PRO A 787 -27.23 -22.85 20.56
N PRO A 788 -27.73 -21.73 21.11
CA PRO A 788 -26.89 -20.68 21.63
C PRO A 788 -25.89 -21.28 22.63
N ALA A 789 -24.62 -20.88 22.51
CA ALA A 789 -23.59 -21.39 23.40
C ALA A 789 -24.01 -21.13 24.85
N ARG A 790 -24.42 -22.19 25.57
CA ARG A 790 -24.76 -22.09 26.99
C ARG A 790 -23.54 -21.47 27.67
N ARG A 791 -23.72 -20.30 28.30
CA ARG A 791 -22.73 -19.84 29.27
C ARG A 791 -22.75 -20.90 30.35
N LEU A 792 -21.63 -21.58 30.58
CA LEU A 792 -21.39 -22.26 31.84
C LEU A 792 -21.46 -21.17 32.92
N SER A 793 -22.68 -20.90 33.39
CA SER A 793 -22.91 -20.14 34.59
C SER A 793 -22.35 -20.99 35.72
N GLN A 794 -21.36 -20.42 36.40
CA GLN A 794 -21.00 -20.70 37.78
C GLN A 794 -20.76 -22.19 38.07
N ARG A 795 -19.48 -22.54 38.25
CA ARG A 795 -19.16 -23.58 39.25
C ARG A 795 -19.96 -23.21 40.51
N PRO A 796 -20.76 -24.11 41.10
CA PRO A 796 -21.29 -23.86 42.43
C PRO A 796 -20.08 -23.54 43.31
N SER A 797 -20.14 -22.43 44.04
CA SER A 797 -19.32 -22.30 45.22
C SER A 797 -19.60 -23.54 46.06
N THR A 798 -18.62 -24.41 46.24
CA THR A 798 -18.62 -25.35 47.34
C THR A 798 -18.60 -24.50 48.61
N THR A 799 -19.79 -24.14 49.08
CA THR A 799 -20.03 -23.81 50.46
C THR A 799 -19.65 -25.07 51.23
N VAL A 800 -18.44 -25.06 51.79
CA VAL A 800 -18.12 -25.91 52.93
C VAL A 800 -18.94 -25.34 54.08
N SER A 801 -20.05 -25.99 54.37
CA SER A 801 -20.76 -25.86 55.63
C SER A 801 -20.68 -27.23 56.32
N ASN A 802 -19.82 -27.26 57.34
CA ASN A 802 -19.83 -28.08 58.55
C ASN A 802 -20.19 -29.57 58.44
N LEU A 803 -19.19 -30.41 58.64
CA LEU A 803 -19.09 -31.28 59.81
C LEU A 803 -17.72 -31.08 60.46
#